data_AF-A0A5D3B7I1-F1
#
_entry.id   AF-A0A5D3B7I1-F1
#
_cell.length_a   1.000
_cell.length_b   1.000
_cell.length_c   1.000
_cell.angle_alpha   90.00
_cell.angle_beta   90.00
_cell.angle_gamma   90.00
#
_symmetry.space_group_name_H-M   'P 1'
#
loop_
_entity.id
_entity.type
_entity.pdbx_description
1 polymer ?
#
loop_
_entity_poly.entity_id
_entity_poly.type
_entity_poly.pdbx_seq_one_letter_code
_entity_poly.pdbx_strand_id
1 'polypeptide(L)'
;MTPTNYTSKHPESLPALLSALRDLQLTDPKAIRATTHSYPSSIYAPQEGYRDRKIVSWKMTEHMYYKKAQIFPTLARGLFTEKLEDGDMMPPGVEEGEERIVLRGYDKFFNVGELAWTEWDSMAKHTTGPYHLTLKSNGCLILISALDPEHLVVASKHSLGTTVEGGRRGEQKGNAAEKAEAKETSVEKSLKAQDISKSAPSEQATPSSAEAADVMDNDNGPSKSAQKRAAKTAQKEAIRSQKEAAAAARAKAQEATRSGIPASAREEAKEHEEALQHAEVGRQWLKKTLERSGKTEKELARKLWEGNMTAVLELCDDSFEEHVIATPEHWTGLHLHGLNLNTPHFATLPPESVSSIAQEFGFIETKYLTMDTLEEVKTWTDELAKTGSWEGDMIEGFVVRATVKDVPHDRGSPPYKPDAPFFFKVKFEEPYLLYRQFRELTRVLLPLASPDIKPAEKEAVWQAARAKSKRAELKVYAHWAASMMEQEPTLFDDYNKGVVRVRERFLAWTEGEGKSKWIAAREGKVDKVERKNAKEGLPKKWIIVPIAVPGCGKTFIGNALASIYGIGHTQSDDVTTKRSAPAFIQSITSLLLSSPSNIVFADRCNHIADHYRQLAAIASDRKLAKYDVRLIGVTWGLDEIPYYKVLRVLSDRIVARGDNHQTLRPDMSVEAEHEAIVGRFMRNYAPADPEIFETFIQLSVLDNARESLEKVIEGLEKIIGLPKPSEEQVLAGIQAAEQYRVTTPYHPAPKLSKPTRFYSLQLEIDLWEFASRAITSLSHGQTSQNGAKAFLDNLRRDQRITSRPHVTLSHETNVKAERLERGRAAEDGTLLETGQDAGLEETMWETCKTVLTSDYPTLYDYALSYLVWDDRMMAFMLDDLEPASASSTERPADDSHHIGKVLPPTARRDLHVTVGTVSQEVNPFESRLLVRQLRDKMERGEEIGESGEGEQVADGGGKVRWLRIQGLRGQGRLRAMG
;
A
#
# COMPACT_ATOMS: atom_id res chain seq x y z
N MET A 1 -7.77 23.10 -25.99
CA MET A 1 -8.85 22.08 -25.99
C MET A 1 -8.98 21.55 -24.59
N THR A 2 -10.02 21.97 -23.89
CA THR A 2 -10.41 21.49 -22.55
C THR A 2 -10.82 20.02 -22.63
N PRO A 3 -10.49 19.16 -21.65
CA PRO A 3 -10.98 17.80 -21.62
C PRO A 3 -12.51 17.84 -21.51
N THR A 4 -13.19 17.21 -22.45
CA THR A 4 -14.64 17.04 -22.44
C THR A 4 -15.07 16.25 -21.21
N ASN A 5 -15.76 16.92 -20.29
CA ASN A 5 -16.57 16.25 -19.27
C ASN A 5 -17.59 15.37 -20.00
N TYR A 6 -17.46 14.05 -19.90
CA TYR A 6 -18.47 13.12 -20.38
C TYR A 6 -19.81 13.42 -19.72
N THR A 7 -20.81 13.75 -20.53
CA THR A 7 -22.14 14.20 -20.12
C THR A 7 -23.01 13.09 -19.53
N SER A 8 -22.56 11.83 -19.53
CA SER A 8 -23.21 10.71 -18.82
C SER A 8 -22.18 9.67 -18.37
N LYS A 9 -22.11 9.38 -17.06
CA LYS A 9 -21.31 8.28 -16.50
C LYS A 9 -21.87 6.89 -16.82
N HIS A 10 -23.04 6.83 -17.45
CA HIS A 10 -23.75 5.60 -17.81
C HIS A 10 -24.27 5.73 -19.24
N PRO A 11 -23.44 5.43 -20.25
CA PRO A 11 -23.83 5.53 -21.65
C PRO A 11 -25.08 4.69 -21.93
N GLU A 12 -26.11 5.29 -22.52
CA GLU A 12 -27.44 4.67 -22.67
C GLU A 12 -27.50 3.62 -23.79
N SER A 13 -26.49 3.59 -24.66
CA SER A 13 -26.40 2.68 -25.80
C SER A 13 -24.99 2.10 -25.95
N LEU A 14 -24.89 1.00 -26.71
CA LEU A 14 -23.61 0.36 -26.99
C LEU A 14 -22.64 1.29 -27.77
N PRO A 15 -23.06 2.01 -28.83
CA PRO A 15 -22.18 2.96 -29.50
C PRO A 15 -21.64 4.04 -28.57
N ALA A 16 -22.47 4.55 -27.65
CA ALA A 16 -22.04 5.55 -26.67
C ALA A 16 -21.02 4.96 -25.68
N LEU A 17 -21.23 3.72 -25.23
CA LEU A 17 -20.27 3.01 -24.36
C LEU A 17 -18.92 2.80 -25.06
N LEU A 18 -18.93 2.29 -26.29
CA LEU A 18 -17.70 2.04 -27.05
C LEU A 18 -16.95 3.34 -27.38
N SER A 19 -17.69 4.40 -27.72
CA SER A 19 -17.11 5.73 -27.91
C SER A 19 -16.39 6.21 -26.64
N ALA A 20 -17.03 6.07 -25.47
CA ALA A 20 -16.44 6.47 -24.20
C ALA A 20 -15.24 5.60 -23.79
N LEU A 21 -15.27 4.30 -24.06
CA LEU A 21 -14.12 3.42 -23.81
C LEU A 21 -12.92 3.76 -24.70
N ARG A 22 -13.17 4.07 -25.97
CA ARG A 22 -12.13 4.48 -26.94
C ARG A 22 -11.53 5.83 -26.58
N ASP A 23 -12.35 6.83 -26.25
CA ASP A 23 -11.80 8.14 -25.87
C ASP A 23 -11.14 8.09 -24.49
N LEU A 24 -11.61 7.29 -23.53
CA LEU A 24 -10.84 7.03 -22.30
C LEU A 24 -9.48 6.38 -22.59
N GLN A 25 -9.40 5.45 -23.54
CA GLN A 25 -8.13 4.85 -23.97
C GLN A 25 -7.16 5.88 -24.56
N LEU A 26 -7.68 6.90 -25.26
CA LEU A 26 -6.87 7.98 -25.85
C LEU A 26 -6.45 9.02 -24.81
N THR A 27 -7.35 9.37 -23.89
CA THR A 27 -7.16 10.46 -22.92
C THR A 27 -6.44 10.01 -21.65
N ASP A 28 -6.67 8.79 -21.18
CA ASP A 28 -5.98 8.17 -20.05
C ASP A 28 -5.65 6.68 -20.31
N PRO A 29 -4.59 6.40 -21.10
CA PRO A 29 -4.18 5.03 -21.42
C PRO A 29 -3.71 4.21 -20.20
N LYS A 30 -3.52 4.83 -19.03
CA LYS A 30 -3.25 4.12 -17.78
C LYS A 30 -4.53 3.63 -17.10
N ALA A 31 -5.68 4.20 -17.43
CA ALA A 31 -6.97 3.82 -16.87
C ALA A 31 -7.56 2.57 -17.53
N ILE A 32 -7.34 2.40 -18.82
CA ILE A 32 -7.94 1.31 -19.60
C ILE A 32 -6.96 0.77 -20.64
N ARG A 33 -7.00 -0.56 -20.82
CA ARG A 33 -6.27 -1.27 -21.86
C ARG A 33 -7.23 -2.07 -22.73
N ALA A 34 -7.23 -1.81 -24.04
CA ALA A 34 -7.93 -2.61 -25.02
C ALA A 34 -6.95 -3.63 -25.64
N THR A 35 -7.36 -4.90 -25.71
CA THR A 35 -6.54 -5.98 -26.27
C THR A 35 -7.36 -6.76 -27.30
N THR A 36 -6.95 -6.74 -28.56
CA THR A 36 -7.63 -7.48 -29.64
C THR A 36 -7.12 -8.91 -29.69
N HIS A 37 -8.01 -9.85 -29.41
CA HIS A 37 -7.79 -11.28 -29.54
C HIS A 37 -8.24 -11.77 -30.91
N SER A 38 -7.40 -12.57 -31.56
CA SER A 38 -7.81 -13.40 -32.70
C SER A 38 -8.32 -14.72 -32.13
N TYR A 39 -9.63 -14.96 -32.22
CA TYR A 39 -10.26 -16.19 -31.75
C TYR A 39 -10.51 -17.11 -32.95
N PRO A 40 -9.65 -18.14 -33.15
CA PRO A 40 -9.62 -18.88 -34.40
C PRO A 40 -10.81 -19.82 -34.55
N SER A 41 -11.32 -19.95 -35.78
CA SER A 41 -12.43 -20.87 -36.08
C SER A 41 -12.14 -22.31 -35.69
N SER A 42 -10.88 -22.75 -35.81
CA SER A 42 -10.44 -24.07 -35.34
C SER A 42 -10.75 -24.41 -33.87
N ILE A 43 -10.99 -23.40 -33.01
CA ILE A 43 -11.33 -23.63 -31.59
C ILE A 43 -12.83 -23.84 -31.40
N TYR A 44 -13.69 -23.13 -32.13
CA TYR A 44 -15.13 -23.12 -31.88
C TYR A 44 -15.96 -23.79 -32.98
N ALA A 45 -15.49 -23.78 -34.22
CA ALA A 45 -16.12 -24.40 -35.38
C ALA A 45 -15.05 -25.09 -36.25
N PRO A 46 -14.61 -26.31 -35.89
CA PRO A 46 -13.53 -27.02 -36.60
C PRO A 46 -13.85 -27.44 -38.04
N GLN A 47 -15.06 -27.16 -38.52
CA GLN A 47 -15.51 -27.44 -39.89
C GLN A 47 -15.09 -26.30 -40.83
N GLU A 48 -14.88 -26.59 -42.12
CA GLU A 48 -14.52 -25.55 -43.10
C GLU A 48 -15.66 -24.54 -43.30
N GLY A 49 -15.32 -23.26 -43.47
CA GLY A 49 -16.28 -22.18 -43.78
C GLY A 49 -16.44 -21.11 -42.71
N TYR A 50 -15.85 -21.27 -41.51
CA TYR A 50 -15.92 -20.28 -40.43
C TYR A 50 -14.66 -19.40 -40.35
N ARG A 51 -14.86 -18.10 -40.12
CA ARG A 51 -13.78 -17.09 -40.04
C ARG A 51 -13.18 -16.99 -38.63
N ASP A 52 -11.95 -16.51 -38.53
CA ASP A 52 -11.41 -16.08 -37.24
C ASP A 52 -12.18 -14.84 -36.75
N ARG A 53 -12.55 -14.82 -35.46
CA ARG A 53 -13.25 -13.70 -34.83
C ARG A 53 -12.24 -12.72 -34.23
N LYS A 54 -12.51 -11.41 -34.34
CA LYS A 54 -11.69 -10.34 -33.73
C LYS A 54 -12.44 -9.76 -32.54
N ILE A 55 -12.01 -10.14 -31.34
CA ILE A 55 -12.71 -9.80 -30.10
C ILE A 55 -11.80 -8.90 -29.26
N VAL A 56 -12.30 -7.72 -28.92
CA VAL A 56 -11.59 -6.73 -28.10
C VAL A 56 -11.94 -6.94 -26.62
N SER A 57 -10.93 -7.25 -25.81
CA SER A 57 -11.02 -7.28 -24.34
C SER A 57 -10.72 -5.90 -23.77
N TRP A 58 -11.64 -5.36 -22.98
CA TRP A 58 -11.49 -4.08 -22.27
C TRP A 58 -11.13 -4.34 -20.81
N LYS A 59 -9.90 -3.97 -20.41
CA LYS A 59 -9.39 -4.09 -19.03
C LYS A 59 -9.23 -2.72 -18.41
N MET A 60 -10.07 -2.41 -17.43
CA MET A 60 -9.92 -1.24 -16.56
C MET A 60 -8.88 -1.50 -15.48
N THR A 61 -8.15 -0.45 -15.08
CA THR A 61 -7.09 -0.52 -14.08
C THR A 61 -7.66 -0.60 -12.65
N GLU A 62 -7.26 -1.64 -11.92
CA GLU A 62 -8.01 -2.11 -10.75
C GLU A 62 -8.05 -1.12 -9.58
N HIS A 63 -6.96 -0.37 -9.33
CA HIS A 63 -6.92 0.63 -8.25
C HIS A 63 -7.73 1.90 -8.57
N MET A 64 -8.10 2.15 -9.83
CA MET A 64 -8.84 3.34 -10.22
C MET A 64 -10.34 3.22 -9.99
N TYR A 65 -10.84 2.00 -9.77
CA TYR A 65 -12.21 1.75 -9.29
C TYR A 65 -12.50 2.40 -7.93
N TYR A 66 -11.47 2.68 -7.13
CA TYR A 66 -11.58 3.26 -5.80
C TYR A 66 -11.55 4.79 -5.79
N LYS A 67 -11.29 5.43 -6.94
CA LYS A 67 -11.15 6.89 -7.02
C LYS A 67 -12.52 7.55 -7.00
N LYS A 68 -12.67 8.60 -6.18
CA LYS A 68 -13.92 9.37 -5.99
C LYS A 68 -14.55 9.90 -7.29
N ALA A 69 -13.74 10.21 -8.31
CA ALA A 69 -14.25 10.69 -9.59
C ALA A 69 -14.96 9.59 -10.42
N GLN A 70 -14.64 8.30 -10.17
CA GLN A 70 -15.02 7.14 -10.96
C GLN A 70 -15.05 7.46 -12.46
N ILE A 71 -13.86 7.44 -13.07
CA ILE A 71 -13.63 7.88 -14.45
C ILE A 71 -14.12 6.87 -15.51
N PHE A 72 -14.55 5.68 -15.08
CA PHE A 72 -14.91 4.61 -16.00
C PHE A 72 -16.34 4.77 -16.53
N PRO A 73 -16.56 4.63 -17.85
CA PRO A 73 -17.90 4.68 -18.45
C PRO A 73 -18.76 3.44 -18.14
N THR A 74 -18.16 2.40 -17.57
CA THR A 74 -18.83 1.19 -17.08
C THR A 74 -18.00 0.57 -15.96
N LEU A 75 -18.65 -0.16 -15.07
CA LEU A 75 -17.97 -0.91 -14.02
C LEU A 75 -17.70 -2.37 -14.40
N ALA A 76 -18.02 -2.78 -15.63
CA ALA A 76 -17.91 -4.16 -16.09
C ALA A 76 -16.49 -4.74 -15.89
N ARG A 77 -16.40 -5.85 -15.16
CA ARG A 77 -15.15 -6.57 -14.89
C ARG A 77 -15.12 -7.85 -15.73
N GLY A 78 -14.60 -7.70 -16.96
CA GLY A 78 -14.57 -8.74 -17.99
C GLY A 78 -15.53 -8.39 -19.12
N LEU A 79 -15.15 -7.40 -19.93
CA LEU A 79 -15.97 -6.89 -21.04
C LEU A 79 -15.28 -7.19 -22.36
N PHE A 80 -15.98 -7.88 -23.26
CA PHE A 80 -15.47 -8.21 -24.58
C PHE A 80 -16.46 -7.78 -25.65
N THR A 81 -15.97 -7.09 -26.67
CA THR A 81 -16.78 -6.58 -27.77
C THR A 81 -16.22 -7.05 -29.10
N GLU A 82 -17.06 -7.05 -30.12
CA GLU A 82 -16.69 -7.46 -31.46
C GLU A 82 -17.32 -6.55 -32.49
N LYS A 83 -16.58 -6.28 -33.58
CA LYS A 83 -17.13 -5.69 -34.79
C LYS A 83 -17.70 -6.79 -35.67
N LEU A 84 -18.94 -6.60 -36.11
CA LEU A 84 -19.66 -7.55 -36.94
C LEU A 84 -19.22 -7.43 -38.40
N GLU A 85 -19.15 -8.57 -39.09
CA GLU A 85 -18.89 -8.67 -40.53
C GLU A 85 -20.16 -9.15 -41.26
N ASP A 86 -20.19 -8.97 -42.58
CA ASP A 86 -21.31 -9.40 -43.41
C ASP A 86 -21.61 -10.90 -43.21
N GLY A 87 -22.85 -11.21 -42.84
CA GLY A 87 -23.31 -12.57 -42.55
C GLY A 87 -23.26 -12.97 -41.07
N ASP A 88 -22.71 -12.12 -40.20
CA ASP A 88 -22.81 -12.34 -38.75
C ASP A 88 -24.26 -12.14 -38.26
N MET A 89 -24.70 -13.04 -37.38
CA MET A 89 -26.03 -12.97 -36.79
C MET A 89 -26.03 -12.06 -35.55
N MET A 90 -27.20 -11.50 -35.24
CA MET A 90 -27.46 -10.80 -33.98
C MET A 90 -28.37 -11.64 -33.07
N PRO A 91 -28.16 -11.59 -31.74
CA PRO A 91 -29.07 -12.21 -30.79
C PRO A 91 -30.50 -11.66 -30.93
N PRO A 92 -31.55 -12.48 -30.70
CA PRO A 92 -32.93 -12.01 -30.77
C PRO A 92 -33.18 -10.82 -29.84
N GLY A 93 -33.90 -9.81 -30.33
CA GLY A 93 -34.28 -8.64 -29.52
C GLY A 93 -33.15 -7.62 -29.27
N VAL A 94 -31.98 -7.79 -29.87
CA VAL A 94 -30.90 -6.80 -29.85
C VAL A 94 -30.97 -5.96 -31.13
N GLU A 95 -30.87 -4.64 -31.00
CA GLU A 95 -30.86 -3.72 -32.16
C GLU A 95 -29.69 -4.04 -33.11
N GLU A 96 -29.95 -3.97 -34.42
CA GLU A 96 -28.90 -4.10 -35.43
C GLU A 96 -27.86 -2.99 -35.28
N GLY A 97 -26.59 -3.34 -35.46
CA GLY A 97 -25.47 -2.40 -35.36
C GLY A 97 -24.19 -2.98 -35.93
N GLU A 98 -23.14 -2.16 -35.98
CA GLU A 98 -21.82 -2.61 -36.48
C GLU A 98 -21.01 -3.37 -35.44
N GLU A 99 -21.37 -3.25 -34.16
CA GLU A 99 -20.61 -3.80 -33.03
C GLU A 99 -21.56 -4.36 -31.97
N ARG A 100 -21.10 -5.37 -31.24
CA ARG A 100 -21.85 -5.98 -30.12
C ARG A 100 -20.96 -6.27 -28.90
N ILE A 101 -21.59 -6.47 -27.75
CA ILE A 101 -20.96 -7.09 -26.58
C ILE A 101 -21.05 -8.61 -26.75
N VAL A 102 -19.91 -9.29 -26.70
CA VAL A 102 -19.81 -10.75 -26.83
C VAL A 102 -19.81 -11.41 -25.45
N LEU A 103 -19.03 -10.87 -24.51
CA LEU A 103 -18.96 -11.37 -23.15
C LEU A 103 -19.06 -10.20 -22.17
N ARG A 104 -19.81 -10.42 -21.09
CA ARG A 104 -19.97 -9.45 -20.03
C ARG A 104 -19.99 -10.07 -18.64
N GLY A 105 -18.89 -9.87 -17.91
CA GLY A 105 -18.80 -10.14 -16.48
C GLY A 105 -19.66 -9.18 -15.66
N TYR A 106 -19.65 -9.37 -14.34
CA TYR A 106 -20.33 -8.45 -13.42
C TYR A 106 -19.69 -7.07 -13.43
N ASP A 107 -20.45 -6.07 -13.00
CA ASP A 107 -19.83 -4.83 -12.54
C ASP A 107 -18.92 -5.10 -11.33
N LYS A 108 -17.87 -4.29 -11.15
CA LYS A 108 -16.99 -4.42 -9.99
C LYS A 108 -17.77 -4.11 -8.71
N PHE A 109 -17.94 -5.13 -7.88
CA PHE A 109 -18.48 -5.00 -6.53
C PHE A 109 -17.39 -5.16 -5.45
N PHE A 110 -17.65 -4.57 -4.29
CA PHE A 110 -16.69 -4.36 -3.21
C PHE A 110 -17.16 -5.04 -1.92
N ASN A 111 -16.24 -5.22 -0.96
CA ASN A 111 -16.60 -5.70 0.36
C ASN A 111 -17.35 -4.60 1.13
N VAL A 112 -18.12 -5.01 2.12
CA VAL A 112 -18.68 -4.08 3.10
C VAL A 112 -17.57 -3.19 3.69
N GLY A 113 -17.83 -1.88 3.79
CA GLY A 113 -16.90 -0.89 4.35
C GLY A 113 -15.73 -0.50 3.43
N GLU A 114 -15.68 -1.00 2.19
CA GLU A 114 -14.57 -0.72 1.27
C GLU A 114 -14.76 0.59 0.50
N LEU A 115 -16.01 0.99 0.25
CA LEU A 115 -16.44 2.26 -0.34
C LEU A 115 -17.64 2.84 0.42
N ALA A 116 -17.87 4.15 0.28
CA ALA A 116 -18.94 4.86 0.97
C ALA A 116 -20.35 4.26 0.72
N TRP A 117 -20.61 3.72 -0.47
CA TRP A 117 -21.89 3.08 -0.80
C TRP A 117 -21.99 1.60 -0.41
N THR A 118 -20.91 1.03 0.15
CA THR A 118 -20.89 -0.32 0.73
C THR A 118 -20.82 -0.31 2.25
N GLU A 119 -20.99 0.84 2.90
CA GLU A 119 -21.22 0.92 4.34
C GLU A 119 -22.61 0.39 4.68
N TRP A 120 -22.76 -0.28 5.82
CA TRP A 120 -24.06 -0.85 6.25
C TRP A 120 -25.17 0.21 6.26
N ASP A 121 -24.91 1.38 6.85
CA ASP A 121 -25.88 2.47 6.95
C ASP A 121 -26.27 3.03 5.57
N SER A 122 -25.30 3.11 4.66
CA SER A 122 -25.54 3.57 3.30
C SER A 122 -26.36 2.55 2.51
N MET A 123 -25.99 1.27 2.57
CA MET A 123 -26.75 0.20 1.91
C MET A 123 -28.17 0.10 2.48
N ALA A 124 -28.38 0.30 3.78
CA ALA A 124 -29.72 0.30 4.39
C ALA A 124 -30.61 1.40 3.79
N LYS A 125 -30.03 2.57 3.51
CA LYS A 125 -30.72 3.71 2.90
C LYS A 125 -30.96 3.52 1.39
N HIS A 126 -30.00 2.97 0.65
CA HIS A 126 -29.98 2.99 -0.81
C HIS A 126 -30.24 1.66 -1.51
N THR A 127 -30.38 0.55 -0.76
CA THR A 127 -30.68 -0.77 -1.35
C THR A 127 -31.97 -1.34 -0.78
N THR A 128 -32.64 -2.17 -1.57
CA THR A 128 -33.83 -2.92 -1.16
C THR A 128 -33.66 -4.40 -1.47
N GLY A 129 -34.29 -5.24 -0.65
CA GLY A 129 -34.38 -6.68 -0.88
C GLY A 129 -35.43 -7.04 -1.94
N PRO A 130 -35.63 -8.35 -2.19
CA PRO A 130 -35.00 -9.47 -1.48
C PRO A 130 -33.48 -9.48 -1.65
N TYR A 131 -32.76 -9.73 -0.55
CA TYR A 131 -31.31 -9.86 -0.53
C TYR A 131 -30.95 -11.32 -0.75
N HIS A 132 -30.28 -11.61 -1.87
CA HIS A 132 -29.83 -12.96 -2.18
C HIS A 132 -28.36 -13.14 -1.81
N LEU A 133 -28.09 -13.91 -0.76
CA LEU A 133 -26.74 -14.26 -0.34
C LEU A 133 -26.29 -15.48 -1.13
N THR A 134 -25.51 -15.25 -2.18
CA THR A 134 -24.95 -16.34 -2.99
C THR A 134 -23.57 -16.73 -2.47
N LEU A 135 -23.31 -18.02 -2.32
CA LEU A 135 -22.03 -18.53 -1.82
C LEU A 135 -20.89 -17.99 -2.68
N LYS A 136 -19.87 -17.44 -2.02
CA LYS A 136 -18.67 -16.98 -2.72
C LYS A 136 -17.70 -18.14 -2.90
N SER A 137 -17.81 -18.85 -4.01
CA SER A 137 -16.82 -19.85 -4.42
C SER A 137 -15.42 -19.23 -4.54
N ASN A 138 -14.40 -20.08 -4.36
CA ASN A 138 -13.00 -19.68 -4.28
C ASN A 138 -12.21 -20.38 -5.39
N GLY A 139 -12.12 -19.72 -6.54
CA GLY A 139 -11.44 -20.26 -7.71
C GLY A 139 -11.03 -19.15 -8.66
N CYS A 140 -11.11 -19.43 -9.96
CA CYS A 140 -10.89 -18.44 -11.00
C CYS A 140 -12.12 -18.20 -11.88
N LEU A 141 -12.33 -16.95 -12.26
CA LEU A 141 -13.50 -16.52 -13.04
C LEU A 141 -13.41 -17.01 -14.49
N ILE A 142 -14.46 -17.67 -14.96
CA ILE A 142 -14.70 -18.11 -16.33
C ILE A 142 -15.98 -17.45 -16.85
N LEU A 143 -15.92 -16.95 -18.08
CA LEU A 143 -17.04 -16.37 -18.80
C LEU A 143 -17.34 -17.22 -20.03
N ILE A 144 -18.60 -17.58 -20.22
CA ILE A 144 -19.05 -18.37 -21.37
C ILE A 144 -20.21 -17.62 -22.03
N SER A 145 -20.12 -17.39 -23.33
CA SER A 145 -21.18 -16.76 -24.13
C SER A 145 -21.25 -17.41 -25.50
N ALA A 146 -22.21 -17.02 -26.31
CA ALA A 146 -22.42 -17.52 -27.67
C ALA A 146 -21.90 -16.53 -28.72
N LEU A 147 -21.17 -17.03 -29.71
CA LEU A 147 -20.76 -16.27 -30.90
C LEU A 147 -21.88 -16.23 -31.94
N ASP A 148 -22.65 -17.31 -32.02
CA ASP A 148 -23.84 -17.51 -32.85
C ASP A 148 -24.72 -18.60 -32.19
N PRO A 149 -25.88 -18.98 -32.75
CA PRO A 149 -26.76 -19.99 -32.15
C PRO A 149 -26.15 -21.38 -31.93
N GLU A 150 -24.97 -21.67 -32.47
CA GLU A 150 -24.33 -22.99 -32.43
C GLU A 150 -22.97 -23.02 -31.75
N HIS A 151 -22.27 -21.88 -31.67
CA HIS A 151 -20.89 -21.83 -31.22
C HIS A 151 -20.68 -20.97 -29.97
N LEU A 152 -19.85 -21.48 -29.06
CA LEU A 152 -19.48 -20.82 -27.80
C LEU A 152 -18.14 -20.08 -27.90
N VAL A 153 -18.00 -19.08 -27.04
CA VAL A 153 -16.73 -18.48 -26.65
C VAL A 153 -16.52 -18.62 -25.15
N VAL A 154 -15.30 -18.99 -24.76
CA VAL A 154 -14.90 -19.15 -23.36
C VAL A 154 -13.72 -18.24 -23.07
N ALA A 155 -13.85 -17.45 -22.02
CA ALA A 155 -12.85 -16.50 -21.57
C ALA A 155 -12.55 -16.69 -20.08
N SER A 156 -11.35 -16.31 -19.67
CA SER A 156 -11.09 -15.94 -18.28
C SER A 156 -11.47 -14.46 -18.08
N LYS A 157 -11.05 -13.86 -16.96
CA LYS A 157 -11.36 -12.46 -16.64
C LYS A 157 -11.06 -11.46 -17.78
N HIS A 158 -9.93 -11.62 -18.47
CA HIS A 158 -9.47 -10.65 -19.48
C HIS A 158 -8.87 -11.29 -20.74
N SER A 159 -8.89 -12.62 -20.86
CA SER A 159 -8.21 -13.34 -21.94
C SER A 159 -9.08 -14.45 -22.51
N LEU A 160 -8.98 -14.67 -23.82
CA LEU A 160 -9.61 -15.80 -24.51
C LEU A 160 -8.71 -17.05 -24.57
N GLY A 161 -7.47 -17.00 -24.05
CA GLY A 161 -6.52 -18.11 -24.23
C GLY A 161 -5.99 -18.23 -25.67
N THR A 162 -6.03 -17.14 -26.46
CA THR A 162 -5.65 -17.13 -27.89
C THR A 162 -4.66 -16.02 -28.22
N THR A 163 -4.20 -15.99 -29.48
CA THR A 163 -3.23 -15.02 -29.99
C THR A 163 -3.77 -13.59 -29.95
N VAL A 164 -2.92 -12.64 -29.58
CA VAL A 164 -3.24 -11.21 -29.49
C VAL A 164 -2.56 -10.45 -30.63
N GLU A 165 -3.28 -9.52 -31.26
CA GLU A 165 -2.70 -8.64 -32.29
C GLU A 165 -1.66 -7.68 -31.68
N GLY A 166 -0.47 -7.61 -32.28
CA GLY A 166 0.67 -6.83 -31.78
C GLY A 166 1.72 -7.60 -30.97
N GLY A 167 1.48 -8.90 -30.68
CA GLY A 167 2.45 -9.79 -30.02
C GLY A 167 3.71 -10.16 -30.84
N ARG A 168 3.78 -9.75 -32.12
CA ARG A 168 4.95 -9.89 -33.01
C ARG A 168 5.76 -8.59 -33.16
N ARG A 169 5.80 -7.70 -32.16
CA ARG A 169 6.69 -6.52 -32.15
C ARG A 169 8.06 -6.80 -31.49
N GLY A 170 8.62 -7.97 -31.75
CA GLY A 170 9.95 -8.39 -31.27
C GLY A 170 10.95 -8.77 -32.36
N GLU A 171 10.59 -8.73 -33.65
CA GLU A 171 11.47 -9.17 -34.75
C GLU A 171 11.82 -8.07 -35.78
N GLN A 172 11.48 -6.80 -35.51
CA GLN A 172 11.95 -5.68 -36.33
C GLN A 172 12.45 -4.52 -35.47
N LYS A 173 13.51 -4.79 -34.69
CA LYS A 173 14.47 -3.78 -34.22
C LYS A 173 15.89 -4.35 -34.30
N GLY A 174 16.31 -4.67 -35.51
CA GLY A 174 17.69 -4.90 -35.90
C GLY A 174 17.92 -4.23 -37.24
N ASN A 175 17.92 -2.89 -37.26
CA ASN A 175 18.48 -2.04 -38.33
C ASN A 175 18.33 -0.54 -37.97
N ALA A 176 18.82 -0.17 -36.79
CA ALA A 176 18.97 1.24 -36.40
C ALA A 176 20.25 1.45 -35.57
N ALA A 177 21.32 0.71 -35.89
CA ALA A 177 22.67 0.91 -35.37
C ALA A 177 23.64 1.38 -36.47
N GLU A 178 23.13 1.98 -37.56
CA GLU A 178 23.92 2.38 -38.72
C GLU A 178 23.76 3.88 -39.07
N LYS A 179 23.38 4.73 -38.10
CA LYS A 179 23.25 6.18 -38.29
C LYS A 179 23.75 7.04 -37.11
N ALA A 180 24.70 6.53 -36.34
CA ALA A 180 25.35 7.30 -35.28
C ALA A 180 26.85 6.99 -35.15
N GLU A 181 27.57 6.88 -36.26
CA GLU A 181 29.03 6.89 -36.29
C GLU A 181 29.50 7.48 -37.62
N ALA A 182 29.23 8.78 -37.79
CA ALA A 182 29.73 9.59 -38.89
C ALA A 182 30.09 10.98 -38.36
N LYS A 183 31.08 11.03 -37.46
CA LYS A 183 31.89 12.20 -37.13
C LYS A 183 33.02 11.77 -36.20
N GLU A 184 34.05 11.17 -36.78
CA GLU A 184 35.47 11.50 -36.53
C GLU A 184 36.36 10.49 -37.24
N THR A 185 37.52 10.98 -37.70
CA THR A 185 38.64 10.25 -38.31
C THR A 185 38.49 9.85 -39.78
N SER A 186 38.64 10.88 -40.61
CA SER A 186 39.45 10.84 -41.83
C SER A 186 40.84 10.20 -41.61
N VAL A 187 41.37 9.66 -42.71
CA VAL A 187 42.80 9.35 -43.00
C VAL A 187 43.25 7.90 -42.70
N GLU A 188 43.08 6.99 -43.67
CA GLU A 188 44.23 6.45 -44.45
C GLU A 188 43.82 5.52 -45.60
N LYS A 189 44.74 5.45 -46.58
CA LYS A 189 44.58 5.04 -47.97
C LYS A 189 44.59 3.51 -48.16
N SER A 190 43.67 3.05 -49.00
CA SER A 190 43.88 2.33 -50.28
C SER A 190 45.16 1.48 -50.45
N LEU A 191 45.00 0.20 -50.82
CA LEU A 191 45.42 -0.29 -52.14
C LEU A 191 45.09 -1.79 -52.41
N LYS A 192 44.57 -2.00 -53.64
CA LYS A 192 44.61 -3.18 -54.54
C LYS A 192 43.45 -4.21 -54.57
N ALA A 193 42.45 -3.88 -55.40
CA ALA A 193 42.21 -4.38 -56.77
C ALA A 193 42.07 -5.89 -57.09
N GLN A 194 40.99 -6.16 -57.84
CA GLN A 194 40.82 -7.04 -59.04
C GLN A 194 40.50 -8.54 -58.84
N ASP A 195 39.62 -9.22 -59.60
CA ASP A 195 38.66 -8.88 -60.67
C ASP A 195 37.85 -10.15 -61.11
N ILE A 196 36.77 -9.96 -61.90
CA ILE A 196 36.14 -10.87 -62.90
C ILE A 196 34.97 -11.83 -62.50
N SER A 197 33.73 -11.32 -62.69
CA SER A 197 32.73 -11.62 -63.75
C SER A 197 31.73 -12.83 -63.78
N LYS A 198 30.50 -12.46 -64.24
CA LYS A 198 29.49 -13.17 -65.10
C LYS A 198 28.53 -14.20 -64.44
N SER A 199 27.27 -14.43 -64.87
CA SER A 199 26.16 -13.75 -65.58
C SER A 199 25.04 -14.82 -65.80
N ALA A 200 23.75 -14.47 -65.69
CA ALA A 200 22.55 -15.32 -65.95
C ALA A 200 22.29 -15.51 -67.49
N PRO A 201 21.17 -16.07 -68.07
CA PRO A 201 19.72 -15.85 -67.74
C PRO A 201 18.70 -17.01 -68.11
N SER A 202 17.46 -17.01 -67.59
CA SER A 202 16.10 -16.71 -68.17
C SER A 202 15.43 -17.70 -69.16
N GLU A 203 14.12 -17.98 -68.98
CA GLU A 203 13.06 -17.77 -70.02
C GLU A 203 11.62 -18.03 -69.51
N GLN A 204 10.65 -17.28 -70.06
CA GLN A 204 9.19 -17.33 -69.90
C GLN A 204 8.55 -17.63 -71.27
N ALA A 205 7.40 -18.32 -71.32
CA ALA A 205 6.27 -18.03 -72.24
C ALA A 205 5.04 -18.93 -71.98
N THR A 206 3.84 -18.33 -72.07
CA THR A 206 2.48 -18.92 -72.23
C THR A 206 2.04 -18.73 -73.70
N PRO A 207 0.75 -18.87 -74.13
CA PRO A 207 -0.39 -19.74 -73.79
C PRO A 207 -1.03 -20.40 -75.06
N SER A 208 -2.02 -21.29 -74.93
CA SER A 208 -3.24 -21.29 -75.78
C SER A 208 -4.35 -22.23 -75.24
N SER A 209 -5.56 -22.00 -75.74
CA SER A 209 -6.89 -22.35 -75.25
C SER A 209 -7.60 -23.47 -76.02
N ALA A 210 -8.66 -23.99 -75.39
CA ALA A 210 -9.99 -24.32 -75.95
C ALA A 210 -10.45 -25.80 -76.03
N GLU A 211 -11.53 -26.04 -75.27
CA GLU A 211 -12.82 -26.66 -75.64
C GLU A 211 -13.11 -28.18 -75.51
N ALA A 212 -14.05 -28.44 -74.57
CA ALA A 212 -15.33 -29.15 -74.68
C ALA A 212 -15.40 -30.70 -74.78
N ALA A 213 -16.03 -31.34 -73.77
CA ALA A 213 -17.39 -31.91 -73.85
C ALA A 213 -17.67 -32.97 -72.73
N ASP A 214 -18.55 -32.59 -71.81
CA ASP A 214 -19.82 -33.24 -71.44
C ASP A 214 -19.98 -34.64 -70.76
N VAL A 215 -20.68 -34.56 -69.61
CA VAL A 215 -21.66 -35.44 -68.91
C VAL A 215 -21.28 -36.74 -68.15
N MET A 216 -21.82 -36.77 -66.92
CA MET A 216 -22.32 -37.90 -66.07
C MET A 216 -21.47 -38.36 -64.89
N ASP A 217 -21.73 -37.70 -63.75
CA ASP A 217 -22.23 -38.26 -62.48
C ASP A 217 -21.73 -39.65 -62.04
N ASN A 218 -20.91 -39.70 -60.99
CA ASN A 218 -21.12 -40.65 -59.90
C ASN A 218 -20.40 -40.22 -58.62
N ASP A 219 -21.22 -40.08 -57.59
CA ASP A 219 -20.95 -39.81 -56.19
C ASP A 219 -20.04 -40.87 -55.54
N ASN A 220 -18.94 -40.44 -54.92
CA ASN A 220 -18.32 -41.17 -53.80
C ASN A 220 -17.46 -40.21 -52.96
N GLY A 221 -18.09 -39.53 -52.00
CA GLY A 221 -17.41 -38.70 -51.00
C GLY A 221 -16.43 -39.50 -50.10
N PRO A 222 -15.35 -38.88 -49.60
CA PRO A 222 -14.35 -39.57 -48.81
C PRO A 222 -14.91 -40.04 -47.45
N SER A 223 -14.61 -41.29 -47.10
CA SER A 223 -15.03 -41.96 -45.86
C SER A 223 -14.80 -41.10 -44.60
N LYS A 224 -15.81 -41.09 -43.70
CA LYS A 224 -15.79 -40.46 -42.36
C LYS A 224 -14.55 -40.78 -41.52
N SER A 225 -13.85 -41.88 -41.79
CA SER A 225 -12.60 -42.22 -41.09
C SER A 225 -11.42 -41.34 -41.48
N ALA A 226 -11.35 -40.86 -42.73
CA ALA A 226 -10.26 -40.02 -43.23
C ALA A 226 -10.38 -38.59 -42.70
N GLN A 227 -11.59 -38.02 -42.69
CA GLN A 227 -11.87 -36.70 -42.10
C GLN A 227 -11.58 -36.66 -40.59
N LYS A 228 -11.94 -37.74 -39.86
CA LYS A 228 -11.67 -37.84 -38.41
C LYS A 228 -10.18 -37.96 -38.09
N ARG A 229 -9.38 -38.55 -38.99
CA ARG A 229 -7.92 -38.66 -38.85
C ARG A 229 -7.23 -37.33 -39.16
N ALA A 230 -7.67 -36.63 -40.21
CA ALA A 230 -7.17 -35.30 -40.58
C ALA A 230 -7.45 -34.26 -39.48
N ALA A 231 -8.67 -34.23 -38.92
CA ALA A 231 -9.03 -33.35 -37.81
C ALA A 231 -8.20 -33.62 -36.54
N LYS A 232 -7.92 -34.89 -36.23
CA LYS A 232 -7.12 -35.27 -35.06
C LYS A 232 -5.63 -34.93 -35.23
N THR A 233 -5.12 -34.94 -36.46
CA THR A 233 -3.76 -34.50 -36.78
C THR A 233 -3.64 -32.98 -36.71
N ALA A 234 -4.59 -32.25 -37.30
CA ALA A 234 -4.63 -30.77 -37.24
C ALA A 234 -4.75 -30.26 -35.80
N GLN A 235 -5.57 -30.92 -34.96
CA GLN A 235 -5.69 -30.59 -33.55
C GLN A 235 -4.39 -30.86 -32.78
N LYS A 236 -3.65 -31.94 -33.10
CA LYS A 236 -2.34 -32.23 -32.49
C LYS A 236 -1.27 -31.20 -32.89
N GLU A 237 -1.27 -30.76 -34.15
CA GLU A 237 -0.32 -29.75 -34.64
C GLU A 237 -0.61 -28.37 -34.07
N ALA A 238 -1.89 -27.99 -33.93
CA ALA A 238 -2.30 -26.76 -33.26
C ALA A 238 -1.86 -26.74 -31.78
N ILE A 239 -2.09 -27.84 -31.05
CA ILE A 239 -1.64 -27.99 -29.65
C ILE A 239 -0.11 -27.93 -29.54
N ARG A 240 0.62 -28.51 -30.50
CA ARG A 240 2.08 -28.47 -30.53
C ARG A 240 2.59 -27.05 -30.78
N SER A 241 2.05 -26.35 -31.76
CA SER A 241 2.41 -24.96 -32.07
C SER A 241 2.12 -24.02 -30.90
N GLN A 242 1.01 -24.23 -30.17
CA GLN A 242 0.68 -23.49 -28.95
C GLN A 242 1.64 -23.81 -27.78
N LYS A 243 2.04 -25.07 -27.59
CA LYS A 243 3.05 -25.45 -26.59
C LYS A 243 4.42 -24.86 -26.89
N GLU A 244 4.82 -24.81 -28.16
CA GLU A 244 6.07 -24.19 -28.60
C GLU A 244 6.03 -22.66 -28.39
N ALA A 245 4.90 -22.00 -28.65
CA ALA A 245 4.70 -20.57 -28.35
C ALA A 245 4.74 -20.26 -26.84
N ALA A 246 4.12 -21.09 -26.00
CA ALA A 246 4.17 -20.97 -24.55
C ALA A 246 5.58 -21.21 -23.98
N ALA A 247 6.32 -22.18 -24.52
CA ALA A 247 7.71 -22.45 -24.15
C ALA A 247 8.64 -21.29 -24.54
N ALA A 248 8.47 -20.71 -25.73
CA ALA A 248 9.23 -19.54 -26.18
C ALA A 248 8.94 -18.29 -25.33
N ALA A 249 7.70 -18.10 -24.88
CA ALA A 249 7.34 -17.03 -23.95
C ALA A 249 7.98 -17.22 -22.56
N ARG A 250 8.00 -18.45 -22.04
CA ARG A 250 8.70 -18.81 -20.79
C ARG A 250 10.21 -18.54 -20.86
N ALA A 251 10.84 -18.88 -21.99
CA ALA A 251 12.26 -18.59 -22.23
C ALA A 251 12.53 -17.07 -22.26
N LYS A 252 11.67 -16.28 -22.91
CA LYS A 252 11.74 -14.80 -22.91
C LYS A 252 11.55 -14.19 -21.52
N ALA A 253 10.68 -14.76 -20.67
CA ALA A 253 10.50 -14.31 -19.29
C ALA A 253 11.72 -14.61 -18.41
N GLN A 254 12.35 -15.77 -18.60
CA GLN A 254 13.61 -16.12 -17.94
C GLN A 254 14.76 -15.21 -18.39
N GLU A 255 14.80 -14.82 -19.67
CA GLU A 255 15.77 -13.87 -20.21
C GLU A 255 15.51 -12.42 -19.73
N ALA A 256 14.24 -12.01 -19.60
CA ALA A 256 13.82 -10.75 -18.97
C ALA A 256 14.18 -10.61 -17.49
N THR A 257 14.56 -11.72 -16.83
CA THR A 257 15.09 -11.71 -15.46
C THR A 257 16.52 -11.15 -15.43
N ARG A 258 17.26 -11.19 -16.56
CA ARG A 258 18.61 -10.63 -16.72
C ARG A 258 18.64 -9.17 -17.20
N SER A 259 17.56 -8.66 -17.81
CA SER A 259 17.45 -7.26 -18.27
C SER A 259 16.53 -6.46 -17.35
N GLY A 260 16.95 -5.29 -16.85
CA GLY A 260 16.25 -4.47 -15.84
C GLY A 260 14.88 -3.89 -16.22
N ILE A 261 13.89 -4.74 -16.48
CA ILE A 261 12.49 -4.38 -16.73
C ILE A 261 11.82 -3.98 -15.39
N PRO A 262 11.00 -2.91 -15.36
CA PRO A 262 10.25 -2.48 -14.17
C PRO A 262 9.38 -3.59 -13.56
N ALA A 263 9.26 -3.62 -12.24
CA ALA A 263 8.48 -4.64 -11.51
C ALA A 263 7.02 -4.77 -11.98
N SER A 264 6.37 -3.64 -12.31
CA SER A 264 4.98 -3.62 -12.79
C SER A 264 4.78 -4.39 -14.09
N ALA A 265 5.73 -4.29 -15.03
CA ALA A 265 5.64 -5.00 -16.31
C ALA A 265 5.84 -6.52 -16.16
N ARG A 266 6.58 -6.97 -15.14
CA ARG A 266 6.75 -8.39 -14.82
C ARG A 266 5.47 -8.99 -14.22
N GLU A 267 4.82 -8.27 -13.31
CA GLU A 267 3.53 -8.68 -12.75
C GLU A 267 2.44 -8.76 -13.82
N GLU A 268 2.38 -7.79 -14.72
CA GLU A 268 1.42 -7.80 -15.84
C GLU A 268 1.62 -8.97 -16.81
N ALA A 269 2.87 -9.34 -17.11
CA ALA A 269 3.17 -10.48 -17.97
C ALA A 269 2.73 -11.81 -17.33
N LYS A 270 2.94 -11.94 -16.02
CA LYS A 270 2.52 -13.11 -15.24
C LYS A 270 0.99 -13.24 -15.20
N GLU A 271 0.28 -12.15 -14.88
CA GLU A 271 -1.18 -12.12 -14.85
C GLU A 271 -1.77 -12.49 -16.23
N HIS A 272 -1.13 -12.05 -17.32
CA HIS A 272 -1.53 -12.40 -18.67
C HIS A 272 -1.33 -13.89 -18.98
N GLU A 273 -0.21 -14.50 -18.56
CA GLU A 273 0.05 -15.94 -18.73
C GLU A 273 -0.95 -16.80 -17.94
N GLU A 274 -1.22 -16.44 -16.68
CA GLU A 274 -2.24 -17.08 -15.85
C GLU A 274 -3.62 -17.01 -16.54
N ALA A 275 -4.03 -15.82 -16.98
CA ALA A 275 -5.32 -15.63 -17.65
C ALA A 275 -5.47 -16.45 -18.94
N LEU A 276 -4.38 -16.70 -19.68
CA LEU A 276 -4.39 -17.58 -20.86
C LEU A 276 -4.66 -19.04 -20.46
N GLN A 277 -3.98 -19.53 -19.42
CA GLN A 277 -4.15 -20.90 -18.92
C GLN A 277 -5.57 -21.12 -18.37
N HIS A 278 -6.12 -20.14 -17.65
CA HIS A 278 -7.45 -20.24 -17.05
C HIS A 278 -8.54 -20.41 -18.12
N ALA A 279 -8.46 -19.67 -19.22
CA ALA A 279 -9.43 -19.79 -20.32
C ALA A 279 -9.37 -21.19 -20.99
N GLU A 280 -8.17 -21.74 -21.15
CA GLU A 280 -7.98 -23.07 -21.73
C GLU A 280 -8.51 -24.18 -20.82
N VAL A 281 -8.17 -24.13 -19.52
CA VAL A 281 -8.67 -25.12 -18.55
C VAL A 281 -10.19 -24.98 -18.36
N GLY A 282 -10.73 -23.76 -18.43
CA GLY A 282 -12.17 -23.51 -18.48
C GLY A 282 -12.87 -24.22 -19.64
N ARG A 283 -12.31 -24.19 -20.85
CA ARG A 283 -12.85 -24.95 -22.01
C ARG A 283 -12.84 -26.46 -21.78
N GLN A 284 -11.75 -26.98 -21.22
CA GLN A 284 -11.62 -28.42 -20.93
C GLN A 284 -12.67 -28.87 -19.91
N TRP A 285 -12.87 -28.07 -18.86
CA TRP A 285 -13.90 -28.32 -17.87
C TRP A 285 -15.32 -28.16 -18.42
N LEU A 286 -15.57 -27.18 -19.29
CA LEU A 286 -16.87 -27.02 -19.96
C LEU A 286 -17.23 -28.28 -20.74
N LYS A 287 -16.31 -28.75 -21.59
CA LYS A 287 -16.51 -29.98 -22.38
C LYS A 287 -16.81 -31.18 -21.48
N LYS A 288 -16.00 -31.38 -20.43
CA LYS A 288 -16.19 -32.46 -19.44
C LYS A 288 -17.54 -32.35 -18.72
N THR A 289 -18.00 -31.14 -18.44
CA THR A 289 -19.27 -30.86 -17.75
C THR A 289 -20.46 -31.23 -18.65
N LEU A 290 -20.46 -30.77 -19.89
CA LEU A 290 -21.52 -31.06 -20.87
C LEU A 290 -21.57 -32.54 -21.26
N GLU A 291 -20.40 -33.17 -21.45
CA GLU A 291 -20.33 -34.62 -21.71
C GLU A 291 -20.95 -35.44 -20.57
N ARG A 292 -20.76 -35.03 -19.31
CA ARG A 292 -21.34 -35.70 -18.13
C ARG A 292 -22.84 -35.49 -18.00
N SER A 293 -23.36 -34.33 -18.38
CA SER A 293 -24.79 -34.02 -18.32
C SER A 293 -25.57 -34.48 -19.55
N GLY A 294 -24.90 -34.99 -20.58
CA GLY A 294 -25.52 -35.40 -21.83
C GLY A 294 -25.99 -34.24 -22.70
N LYS A 295 -25.48 -33.03 -22.44
CA LYS A 295 -25.75 -31.81 -23.21
C LYS A 295 -24.62 -31.52 -24.20
N THR A 296 -24.88 -30.62 -25.14
CA THR A 296 -23.93 -30.21 -26.17
C THR A 296 -23.59 -28.73 -26.09
N GLU A 297 -22.43 -28.34 -26.60
CA GLU A 297 -22.02 -26.92 -26.69
C GLU A 297 -23.02 -26.11 -27.53
N LYS A 298 -23.60 -26.72 -28.57
CA LYS A 298 -24.63 -26.12 -29.43
C LYS A 298 -25.93 -25.80 -28.67
N GLU A 299 -26.37 -26.69 -27.78
CA GLU A 299 -27.55 -26.41 -26.95
C GLU A 299 -27.31 -25.27 -25.97
N LEU A 300 -26.12 -25.23 -25.35
CA LEU A 300 -25.74 -24.14 -24.46
C LEU A 300 -25.58 -22.83 -25.22
N ALA A 301 -24.96 -22.86 -26.41
CA ALA A 301 -24.82 -21.69 -27.29
C ALA A 301 -26.18 -21.11 -27.63
N ARG A 302 -27.12 -21.95 -28.08
CA ARG A 302 -28.49 -21.52 -28.36
C ARG A 302 -29.15 -20.86 -27.15
N LYS A 303 -29.06 -21.46 -25.97
CA LYS A 303 -29.65 -20.93 -24.73
C LYS A 303 -29.09 -19.55 -24.37
N LEU A 304 -27.78 -19.39 -24.43
CA LEU A 304 -27.10 -18.12 -24.13
C LEU A 304 -27.37 -17.08 -25.22
N TRP A 305 -27.44 -17.50 -26.48
CA TRP A 305 -27.75 -16.67 -27.64
C TRP A 305 -29.15 -16.09 -27.57
N GLU A 306 -30.17 -16.93 -27.34
CA GLU A 306 -31.58 -16.53 -27.28
C GLU A 306 -31.85 -15.49 -26.18
N GLY A 307 -31.13 -15.57 -25.06
CA GLY A 307 -31.23 -14.58 -23.98
C GLY A 307 -30.24 -13.41 -24.07
N ASN A 308 -29.38 -13.37 -25.08
CA ASN A 308 -28.25 -12.44 -25.17
C ASN A 308 -27.42 -12.39 -23.86
N MET A 309 -26.98 -13.56 -23.38
CA MET A 309 -26.41 -13.73 -22.04
C MET A 309 -24.96 -14.22 -22.05
N THR A 310 -24.21 -13.83 -21.01
CA THR A 310 -22.97 -14.46 -20.58
C THR A 310 -23.21 -15.26 -19.31
N ALA A 311 -22.90 -16.55 -19.33
CA ALA A 311 -22.76 -17.36 -18.13
C ALA A 311 -21.45 -17.00 -17.41
N VAL A 312 -21.56 -16.74 -16.11
CA VAL A 312 -20.44 -16.34 -15.24
C VAL A 312 -20.22 -17.45 -14.22
N LEU A 313 -19.04 -18.06 -14.28
CA LEU A 313 -18.70 -19.24 -13.51
C LEU A 313 -17.40 -19.06 -12.74
N GLU A 314 -17.29 -19.78 -11.64
CA GLU A 314 -16.04 -19.92 -10.89
C GLU A 314 -15.53 -21.35 -11.13
N LEU A 315 -14.32 -21.48 -11.65
CA LEU A 315 -13.63 -22.76 -11.76
C LEU A 315 -12.88 -23.03 -10.46
N CYS A 316 -13.32 -24.06 -9.72
CA CYS A 316 -12.67 -24.54 -8.50
C CYS A 316 -12.05 -25.92 -8.76
N ASP A 317 -10.71 -25.99 -8.78
CA ASP A 317 -9.97 -27.24 -9.01
C ASP A 317 -8.56 -27.13 -8.43
N ASP A 318 -8.38 -27.66 -7.21
CA ASP A 318 -7.09 -27.63 -6.51
C ASP A 318 -5.98 -28.38 -7.27
N SER A 319 -6.33 -29.29 -8.18
CA SER A 319 -5.34 -29.98 -9.03
C SER A 319 -4.78 -29.07 -10.13
N PHE A 320 -5.49 -28.00 -10.47
CA PHE A 320 -5.08 -26.95 -11.40
C PHE A 320 -4.44 -25.77 -10.66
N GLU A 321 -5.20 -25.10 -9.79
CA GLU A 321 -4.77 -23.95 -8.99
C GLU A 321 -5.33 -24.08 -7.57
N GLU A 322 -4.44 -24.21 -6.58
CA GLU A 322 -4.84 -24.40 -5.19
C GLU A 322 -4.93 -23.06 -4.45
N HIS A 323 -6.06 -22.84 -3.78
CA HIS A 323 -6.31 -21.65 -2.97
C HIS A 323 -5.99 -21.88 -1.48
N VAL A 324 -6.44 -20.97 -0.61
CA VAL A 324 -6.19 -21.03 0.85
C VAL A 324 -7.26 -21.81 1.62
N ILE A 325 -8.36 -22.21 0.97
CA ILE A 325 -9.39 -23.12 1.46
C ILE A 325 -9.38 -24.28 0.47
N ALA A 326 -9.39 -25.52 0.98
CA ALA A 326 -9.40 -26.70 0.13
C ALA A 326 -10.75 -26.80 -0.59
N THR A 327 -10.72 -27.18 -1.86
CA THR A 327 -11.93 -27.47 -2.64
C THR A 327 -12.29 -28.94 -2.46
N PRO A 328 -13.40 -29.30 -1.79
CA PRO A 328 -13.83 -30.69 -1.72
C PRO A 328 -14.08 -31.28 -3.11
N GLU A 329 -13.98 -32.60 -3.24
CA GLU A 329 -14.19 -33.29 -4.53
C GLU A 329 -15.56 -32.94 -5.15
N HIS A 330 -16.60 -32.83 -4.33
CA HIS A 330 -17.95 -32.49 -4.77
C HIS A 330 -18.12 -31.01 -5.18
N TRP A 331 -17.16 -30.13 -4.86
CA TRP A 331 -17.08 -28.75 -5.35
C TRP A 331 -16.06 -28.58 -6.48
N THR A 332 -15.41 -29.65 -6.93
CA THR A 332 -14.40 -29.55 -7.99
C THR A 332 -15.06 -29.47 -9.37
N GLY A 333 -15.01 -28.31 -10.00
CA GLY A 333 -15.57 -28.06 -11.32
C GLY A 333 -16.01 -26.60 -11.56
N LEU A 334 -16.95 -26.42 -12.49
CA LEU A 334 -17.49 -25.10 -12.87
C LEU A 334 -18.75 -24.77 -12.05
N HIS A 335 -18.65 -23.81 -11.15
CA HIS A 335 -19.76 -23.28 -10.36
C HIS A 335 -20.45 -22.17 -11.14
N LEU A 336 -21.68 -22.38 -11.58
CA LEU A 336 -22.44 -21.33 -12.26
C LEU A 336 -23.05 -20.40 -11.20
N HIS A 337 -22.56 -19.16 -11.15
CA HIS A 337 -23.06 -18.17 -10.19
C HIS A 337 -23.75 -16.98 -10.87
N GLY A 338 -23.67 -16.80 -12.19
CA GLY A 338 -24.35 -15.68 -12.86
C GLY A 338 -24.78 -15.92 -14.28
N LEU A 339 -25.79 -15.17 -14.70
CA LEU A 339 -26.24 -15.04 -16.08
C LEU A 339 -26.46 -13.56 -16.35
N ASN A 340 -25.46 -12.91 -16.95
CA ASN A 340 -25.48 -11.48 -17.21
C ASN A 340 -25.95 -11.19 -18.61
N LEU A 341 -26.77 -10.16 -18.79
CA LEU A 341 -27.15 -9.72 -20.13
C LEU A 341 -25.97 -8.99 -20.78
N ASN A 342 -25.74 -9.24 -22.07
CA ASN A 342 -24.71 -8.59 -22.88
C ASN A 342 -25.18 -7.19 -23.33
N THR A 343 -25.46 -6.33 -22.36
CA THR A 343 -25.96 -4.97 -22.53
C THR A 343 -24.99 -3.96 -21.91
N PRO A 344 -25.03 -2.66 -22.29
CA PRO A 344 -24.17 -1.64 -21.70
C PRO A 344 -24.35 -1.45 -20.19
N HIS A 345 -25.60 -1.56 -19.70
CA HIS A 345 -25.96 -1.41 -18.29
C HIS A 345 -26.05 -2.75 -17.57
N PHE A 346 -25.69 -2.80 -16.28
CA PHE A 346 -25.68 -4.04 -15.52
C PHE A 346 -27.08 -4.60 -15.30
N ALA A 347 -27.26 -5.83 -15.78
CA ALA A 347 -28.47 -6.61 -15.69
C ALA A 347 -28.07 -8.08 -15.59
N THR A 348 -28.70 -8.81 -14.69
CA THR A 348 -28.35 -10.20 -14.36
C THR A 348 -29.61 -10.93 -13.93
N LEU A 349 -29.72 -12.21 -14.27
CA LEU A 349 -30.88 -13.03 -13.88
C LEU A 349 -30.84 -13.39 -12.39
N PRO A 350 -32.02 -13.63 -11.79
CA PRO A 350 -32.11 -14.00 -10.37
C PRO A 350 -31.52 -15.40 -10.11
N PRO A 351 -31.09 -15.71 -8.87
CA PRO A 351 -30.44 -16.97 -8.52
C PRO A 351 -31.22 -18.23 -8.90
N GLU A 352 -32.56 -18.18 -8.88
CA GLU A 352 -33.44 -19.27 -9.29
C GLU A 352 -33.17 -19.69 -10.75
N SER A 353 -33.10 -18.70 -11.65
CA SER A 353 -32.82 -18.92 -13.08
C SER A 353 -31.40 -19.43 -13.30
N VAL A 354 -30.43 -18.90 -12.53
CA VAL A 354 -29.03 -19.35 -12.55
C VAL A 354 -28.97 -20.83 -12.15
N SER A 355 -29.66 -21.22 -11.08
CA SER A 355 -29.71 -22.59 -10.57
C SER A 355 -30.38 -23.53 -11.57
N SER A 356 -31.45 -23.09 -12.22
CA SER A 356 -32.12 -23.87 -13.27
C SER A 356 -31.19 -24.16 -14.46
N ILE A 357 -30.42 -23.18 -14.94
CA ILE A 357 -29.43 -23.41 -16.01
C ILE A 357 -28.27 -24.27 -15.51
N ALA A 358 -27.85 -24.12 -14.26
CA ALA A 358 -26.79 -24.95 -13.67
C ALA A 358 -27.19 -26.43 -13.72
N GLN A 359 -28.40 -26.74 -13.26
CA GLN A 359 -28.97 -28.08 -13.29
C GLN A 359 -29.19 -28.58 -14.72
N GLU A 360 -29.71 -27.74 -15.63
CA GLU A 360 -29.97 -28.12 -17.02
C GLU A 360 -28.69 -28.56 -17.74
N PHE A 361 -27.56 -27.87 -17.54
CA PHE A 361 -26.31 -28.12 -18.26
C PHE A 361 -25.25 -28.88 -17.44
N GLY A 362 -25.54 -29.21 -16.18
CA GLY A 362 -24.67 -29.97 -15.28
C GLY A 362 -23.56 -29.18 -14.61
N PHE A 363 -23.67 -27.85 -14.57
CA PHE A 363 -22.77 -27.02 -13.77
C PHE A 363 -23.05 -27.24 -12.27
N ILE A 364 -22.05 -26.93 -11.44
CA ILE A 364 -22.23 -26.93 -9.99
C ILE A 364 -23.10 -25.73 -9.62
N GLU A 365 -24.19 -25.99 -8.90
CA GLU A 365 -25.12 -24.97 -8.46
C GLU A 365 -24.50 -24.12 -7.36
N THR A 366 -24.58 -22.79 -7.51
CA THR A 366 -24.16 -21.88 -6.45
C THR A 366 -25.29 -21.75 -5.44
N LYS A 367 -25.11 -22.39 -4.28
CA LYS A 367 -26.05 -22.30 -3.16
C LYS A 367 -26.32 -20.84 -2.79
N TYR A 368 -27.57 -20.55 -2.43
CA TYR A 368 -27.97 -19.22 -2.00
C TYR A 368 -29.08 -19.25 -0.94
N LEU A 369 -29.20 -18.14 -0.23
CA LEU A 369 -30.29 -17.85 0.71
C LEU A 369 -30.94 -16.52 0.33
N THR A 370 -32.21 -16.37 0.67
CA THR A 370 -32.95 -15.14 0.47
C THR A 370 -33.36 -14.59 1.83
N MET A 371 -33.12 -13.30 2.04
CA MET A 371 -33.51 -12.56 3.24
C MET A 371 -34.23 -11.28 2.83
N ASP A 372 -35.18 -10.83 3.62
CA ASP A 372 -36.00 -9.67 3.25
C ASP A 372 -35.30 -8.36 3.61
N THR A 373 -34.48 -8.37 4.67
CA THR A 373 -33.86 -7.16 5.22
C THR A 373 -32.34 -7.23 5.26
N LEU A 374 -31.69 -6.08 5.13
CA LEU A 374 -30.23 -5.97 5.25
C LEU A 374 -29.74 -6.28 6.68
N GLU A 375 -30.59 -6.04 7.69
CA GLU A 375 -30.27 -6.34 9.09
C GLU A 375 -30.21 -7.86 9.35
N GLU A 376 -31.10 -8.64 8.72
CA GLU A 376 -31.01 -10.10 8.71
C GLU A 376 -29.71 -10.58 8.06
N VAL A 377 -29.36 -10.02 6.89
CA VAL A 377 -28.10 -10.33 6.19
C VAL A 377 -26.91 -10.12 7.12
N LYS A 378 -26.84 -8.94 7.76
CA LYS A 378 -25.74 -8.59 8.67
C LYS A 378 -25.68 -9.54 9.86
N THR A 379 -26.79 -9.71 10.56
CA THR A 379 -26.85 -10.54 11.78
C THR A 379 -26.48 -11.99 11.49
N TRP A 380 -27.00 -12.55 10.39
CA TRP A 380 -26.73 -13.93 10.01
C TRP A 380 -25.27 -14.13 9.58
N THR A 381 -24.72 -13.20 8.79
CA THR A 381 -23.31 -13.30 8.37
C THR A 381 -22.33 -13.06 9.52
N ASP A 382 -22.64 -12.17 10.47
CA ASP A 382 -21.85 -11.95 11.69
C ASP A 382 -21.79 -13.21 12.57
N GLU A 383 -22.90 -13.95 12.70
CA GLU A 383 -22.93 -15.20 13.44
C GLU A 383 -22.12 -16.29 12.74
N LEU A 384 -22.30 -16.43 11.42
CA LEU A 384 -21.60 -17.45 10.63
C LEU A 384 -20.09 -17.21 10.59
N ALA A 385 -19.66 -15.94 10.55
CA ALA A 385 -18.25 -15.53 10.58
C ALA A 385 -17.49 -16.02 11.82
N LYS A 386 -18.18 -16.31 12.94
CA LYS A 386 -17.55 -16.89 14.14
C LYS A 386 -16.99 -18.30 13.90
N THR A 387 -17.60 -19.04 12.98
CA THR A 387 -17.16 -20.39 12.60
C THR A 387 -16.42 -20.41 11.26
N GLY A 388 -16.75 -19.48 10.35
CA GLY A 388 -16.22 -19.45 8.98
C GLY A 388 -16.70 -20.63 8.10
N SER A 389 -17.75 -21.34 8.52
CA SER A 389 -18.26 -22.54 7.86
C SER A 389 -19.75 -22.49 7.61
N TRP A 390 -20.21 -23.09 6.52
CA TRP A 390 -21.64 -23.24 6.19
C TRP A 390 -21.92 -24.66 5.73
N GLU A 391 -22.90 -25.32 6.35
CA GLU A 391 -23.26 -26.73 6.09
C GLU A 391 -22.09 -27.73 6.21
N GLY A 392 -21.10 -27.41 7.05
CA GLY A 392 -19.93 -28.24 7.30
C GLY A 392 -18.70 -27.91 6.45
N ASP A 393 -18.85 -27.10 5.41
CA ASP A 393 -17.74 -26.68 4.55
C ASP A 393 -17.23 -25.28 4.97
N MET A 394 -15.91 -25.08 4.92
CA MET A 394 -15.32 -23.75 5.11
C MET A 394 -15.60 -22.86 3.89
N ILE A 395 -15.98 -21.61 4.14
CA ILE A 395 -16.35 -20.68 3.08
C ILE A 395 -15.62 -19.34 3.23
N GLU A 396 -15.33 -18.66 2.11
CA GLU A 396 -14.74 -17.31 2.14
C GLU A 396 -15.78 -16.25 2.58
N GLY A 397 -17.06 -16.52 2.33
CA GLY A 397 -18.17 -15.63 2.63
C GLY A 397 -19.23 -15.65 1.51
N PHE A 398 -19.93 -14.52 1.34
CA PHE A 398 -21.06 -14.40 0.40
C PHE A 398 -20.90 -13.19 -0.52
N VAL A 399 -21.46 -13.34 -1.72
CA VAL A 399 -21.82 -12.21 -2.58
C VAL A 399 -23.32 -11.97 -2.41
N VAL A 400 -23.67 -10.82 -1.85
CA VAL A 400 -25.06 -10.42 -1.61
C VAL A 400 -25.54 -9.60 -2.80
N ARG A 401 -26.69 -9.98 -3.34
CA ARG A 401 -27.37 -9.30 -4.46
C ARG A 401 -28.59 -8.58 -3.92
N ALA A 402 -28.71 -7.31 -4.27
CA ALA A 402 -29.82 -6.45 -3.91
C ALA A 402 -30.18 -5.55 -5.12
N THR A 403 -31.16 -4.67 -4.91
CA THR A 403 -31.58 -3.69 -5.91
C THR A 403 -31.38 -2.28 -5.37
N VAL A 404 -31.00 -1.35 -6.25
CA VAL A 404 -30.87 0.07 -5.89
C VAL A 404 -32.25 0.68 -5.69
N LYS A 405 -32.46 1.35 -4.56
CA LYS A 405 -33.71 2.08 -4.26
C LYS A 405 -33.83 3.35 -5.10
N ASP A 406 -35.05 3.69 -5.46
CA ASP A 406 -35.40 5.01 -5.98
C ASP A 406 -35.49 6.04 -4.84
N VAL A 407 -34.33 6.56 -4.43
CA VAL A 407 -34.20 7.60 -3.40
C VAL A 407 -33.27 8.70 -3.89
N PRO A 408 -33.40 9.95 -3.38
CA PRO A 408 -32.52 11.04 -3.77
C PRO A 408 -31.04 10.69 -3.62
N HIS A 409 -30.26 10.94 -4.67
CA HIS A 409 -28.83 10.65 -4.70
C HIS A 409 -28.08 11.57 -3.73
N ASP A 410 -27.17 11.00 -2.93
CA ASP A 410 -26.27 11.68 -2.01
C ASP A 410 -24.85 11.08 -2.05
N ARG A 411 -23.99 11.43 -1.09
CA ARG A 411 -22.59 10.95 -1.03
C ARG A 411 -22.47 9.44 -0.80
N GLY A 412 -23.48 8.80 -0.22
CA GLY A 412 -23.53 7.35 0.04
C GLY A 412 -24.18 6.56 -1.08
N SER A 413 -24.81 7.21 -2.05
CA SER A 413 -25.55 6.50 -3.09
C SER A 413 -24.64 5.68 -4.00
N PRO A 414 -25.05 4.45 -4.37
CA PRO A 414 -24.28 3.63 -5.30
C PRO A 414 -24.32 4.23 -6.71
N PRO A 415 -23.28 3.99 -7.55
CA PRO A 415 -23.14 4.61 -8.86
C PRO A 415 -23.99 3.90 -9.92
N TYR A 416 -25.26 3.67 -9.63
CA TYR A 416 -26.18 2.91 -10.45
C TYR A 416 -27.54 3.61 -10.49
N LYS A 417 -28.30 3.36 -11.56
CA LYS A 417 -29.69 3.85 -11.67
C LYS A 417 -30.58 3.13 -10.64
N PRO A 418 -31.70 3.74 -10.20
CA PRO A 418 -32.75 3.02 -9.49
C PRO A 418 -33.13 1.73 -10.22
N ASP A 419 -33.52 0.71 -9.46
CA ASP A 419 -33.87 -0.63 -9.93
C ASP A 419 -32.73 -1.44 -10.57
N ALA A 420 -31.51 -0.88 -10.63
CA ALA A 420 -30.35 -1.64 -11.10
C ALA A 420 -29.91 -2.68 -10.06
N PRO A 421 -29.33 -3.82 -10.50
CA PRO A 421 -28.71 -4.77 -9.59
C PRO A 421 -27.51 -4.15 -8.85
N PHE A 422 -27.46 -4.34 -7.53
CA PHE A 422 -26.39 -3.89 -6.66
C PHE A 422 -25.79 -5.05 -5.88
N PHE A 423 -24.50 -5.30 -6.06
CA PHE A 423 -23.80 -6.41 -5.43
C PHE A 423 -22.79 -5.89 -4.41
N PHE A 424 -22.63 -6.60 -3.30
CA PHE A 424 -21.56 -6.39 -2.33
C PHE A 424 -21.10 -7.72 -1.74
N LYS A 425 -19.92 -7.74 -1.11
CA LYS A 425 -19.34 -8.95 -0.52
C LYS A 425 -19.32 -8.84 0.99
N VAL A 426 -19.76 -9.90 1.65
CA VAL A 426 -19.49 -10.11 3.07
C VAL A 426 -18.47 -11.24 3.15
N LYS A 427 -17.22 -10.90 3.49
CA LYS A 427 -16.12 -11.87 3.59
C LYS A 427 -15.80 -12.13 5.04
N PHE A 428 -15.49 -13.38 5.36
CA PHE A 428 -15.02 -13.74 6.68
C PHE A 428 -13.52 -13.47 6.79
N GLU A 429 -13.14 -12.68 7.79
CA GLU A 429 -11.73 -12.34 8.00
C GLU A 429 -10.95 -13.54 8.53
N GLU A 430 -11.46 -14.23 9.55
CA GLU A 430 -10.78 -15.36 10.17
C GLU A 430 -11.55 -16.67 9.93
N PRO A 431 -10.88 -17.82 9.70
CA PRO A 431 -9.43 -18.00 9.60
C PRO A 431 -8.83 -17.71 8.20
N TYR A 432 -9.63 -17.22 7.24
CA TYR A 432 -9.21 -17.05 5.84
C TYR A 432 -8.00 -16.12 5.67
N LEU A 433 -7.99 -14.96 6.32
CA LEU A 433 -6.89 -13.99 6.30
C LEU A 433 -5.61 -14.61 6.84
N LEU A 434 -5.71 -15.32 7.96
CA LEU A 434 -4.59 -16.02 8.58
C LEU A 434 -4.00 -17.09 7.64
N TYR A 435 -4.83 -17.89 6.97
CA TYR A 435 -4.37 -18.89 6.00
C TYR A 435 -3.74 -18.24 4.76
N ARG A 436 -4.27 -17.10 4.30
CA ARG A 436 -3.62 -16.30 3.26
C ARG A 436 -2.25 -15.80 3.70
N GLN A 437 -2.13 -15.33 4.94
CA GLN A 437 -0.86 -14.90 5.50
C GLN A 437 0.14 -16.07 5.61
N PHE A 438 -0.31 -17.27 6.02
CA PHE A 438 0.52 -18.49 5.99
C PHE A 438 1.03 -18.79 4.59
N ARG A 439 0.16 -18.70 3.56
CA ARG A 439 0.57 -18.94 2.17
C ARG A 439 1.66 -17.98 1.72
N GLU A 440 1.44 -16.67 1.90
CA GLU A 440 2.40 -15.65 1.46
C GLU A 440 3.71 -15.70 2.26
N LEU A 441 3.64 -16.09 3.54
CA LEU A 441 4.82 -16.27 4.37
C LEU A 441 5.62 -17.50 3.97
N THR A 442 4.95 -18.61 3.66
CA THR A 442 5.61 -19.83 3.15
C THR A 442 6.33 -19.56 1.83
N ARG A 443 5.70 -18.83 0.90
CA ARG A 443 6.35 -18.42 -0.36
C ARG A 443 7.64 -17.64 -0.14
N VAL A 444 7.70 -16.82 0.91
CA VAL A 444 8.92 -16.08 1.28
C VAL A 444 9.96 -17.04 1.86
N LEU A 445 9.53 -18.03 2.65
CA LEU A 445 10.40 -18.99 3.32
C LEU A 445 10.91 -20.11 2.39
N LEU A 446 10.25 -20.40 1.26
CA LEU A 446 10.61 -21.49 0.33
C LEU A 446 12.10 -21.64 0.01
N PRO A 447 12.90 -20.56 -0.16
CA PRO A 447 14.34 -20.70 -0.39
C PRO A 447 15.08 -21.45 0.74
N LEU A 448 14.56 -21.46 1.97
CA LEU A 448 15.14 -22.19 3.11
C LEU A 448 15.10 -23.72 2.93
N ALA A 449 14.24 -24.24 2.05
CA ALA A 449 14.20 -25.68 1.74
C ALA A 449 15.41 -26.15 0.92
N SER A 450 16.21 -25.22 0.35
CA SER A 450 17.43 -25.56 -0.37
C SER A 450 18.57 -25.88 0.59
N PRO A 451 19.22 -27.06 0.50
CA PRO A 451 20.36 -27.40 1.35
C PRO A 451 21.60 -26.53 1.09
N ASP A 452 21.68 -25.90 -0.08
CA ASP A 452 22.84 -25.09 -0.52
C ASP A 452 22.68 -23.58 -0.24
N ILE A 453 21.65 -23.18 0.53
CA ILE A 453 21.40 -21.75 0.79
C ILE A 453 22.56 -21.11 1.57
N LYS A 454 23.08 -20.00 1.04
CA LYS A 454 24.19 -19.27 1.68
C LYS A 454 23.70 -18.52 2.93
N PRO A 455 24.57 -18.31 3.95
CA PRO A 455 24.18 -17.59 5.17
C PRO A 455 23.57 -16.20 4.94
N ALA A 456 24.10 -15.43 3.98
CA ALA A 456 23.56 -14.11 3.64
C ALA A 456 22.16 -14.16 3.00
N GLU A 457 21.89 -15.19 2.19
CA GLU A 457 20.58 -15.41 1.56
C GLU A 457 19.56 -15.91 2.60
N LYS A 458 19.98 -16.84 3.48
CA LYS A 458 19.16 -17.31 4.62
C LYS A 458 18.73 -16.14 5.51
N GLU A 459 19.63 -15.21 5.82
CA GLU A 459 19.28 -14.02 6.61
C GLU A 459 18.33 -13.08 5.85
N ALA A 460 18.54 -12.86 4.55
CA ALA A 460 17.64 -12.04 3.74
C ALA A 460 16.20 -12.59 3.70
N VAL A 461 16.06 -13.92 3.62
CA VAL A 461 14.75 -14.61 3.70
C VAL A 461 14.09 -14.37 5.05
N TRP A 462 14.83 -14.53 6.15
CA TRP A 462 14.30 -14.27 7.49
C TRP A 462 13.95 -12.79 7.74
N GLN A 463 14.70 -11.85 7.16
CA GLN A 463 14.32 -10.43 7.20
C GLN A 463 13.00 -10.17 6.50
N ALA A 464 12.79 -10.75 5.31
CA ALA A 464 11.53 -10.64 4.59
C ALA A 464 10.37 -11.33 5.35
N ALA A 465 10.63 -12.48 5.99
CA ALA A 465 9.65 -13.20 6.79
C ALA A 465 9.23 -12.41 8.04
N ARG A 466 10.18 -11.81 8.77
CA ARG A 466 9.91 -10.95 9.96
C ARG A 466 9.06 -9.74 9.60
N ALA A 467 9.32 -9.09 8.48
CA ALA A 467 8.52 -7.96 7.99
C ALA A 467 7.04 -8.35 7.74
N LYS A 468 6.78 -9.62 7.39
CA LYS A 468 5.45 -10.17 7.12
C LYS A 468 4.81 -10.89 8.31
N SER A 469 5.50 -11.09 9.43
CA SER A 469 5.04 -11.87 10.61
C SER A 469 4.92 -10.99 11.86
N LYS A 470 4.10 -9.93 11.78
CA LYS A 470 3.87 -9.01 12.92
C LYS A 470 3.06 -9.64 14.05
N ARG A 471 2.09 -10.50 13.71
CA ARG A 471 1.24 -11.27 14.65
C ARG A 471 2.01 -12.43 15.28
N ALA A 472 1.74 -12.75 16.55
CA ALA A 472 2.42 -13.84 17.26
C ALA A 472 2.18 -15.20 16.58
N GLU A 473 0.97 -15.43 16.08
CA GLU A 473 0.55 -16.63 15.35
C GLU A 473 1.40 -16.84 14.09
N LEU A 474 1.69 -15.75 13.35
CA LEU A 474 2.51 -15.78 12.15
C LEU A 474 3.99 -16.05 12.47
N LYS A 475 4.47 -15.61 13.63
CA LYS A 475 5.83 -15.93 14.09
C LYS A 475 5.95 -17.41 14.41
N VAL A 476 4.98 -17.98 15.12
CA VAL A 476 4.94 -19.43 15.41
C VAL A 476 4.92 -20.22 14.10
N TYR A 477 4.05 -19.84 13.17
CA TYR A 477 3.99 -20.47 11.85
C TYR A 477 5.30 -20.36 11.08
N ALA A 478 5.93 -19.19 11.03
CA ALA A 478 7.20 -18.99 10.30
C ALA A 478 8.31 -19.91 10.81
N HIS A 479 8.45 -20.01 12.14
CA HIS A 479 9.45 -20.88 12.77
C HIS A 479 9.13 -22.36 12.55
N TRP A 480 7.86 -22.75 12.68
CA TRP A 480 7.43 -24.10 12.37
C TRP A 480 7.73 -24.47 10.91
N ALA A 481 7.32 -23.63 9.96
CA ALA A 481 7.49 -23.90 8.53
C ALA A 481 8.97 -24.00 8.15
N ALA A 482 9.82 -23.11 8.67
CA ALA A 482 11.26 -23.17 8.45
C ALA A 482 11.89 -24.44 9.05
N SER A 483 11.45 -24.88 10.23
CA SER A 483 11.90 -26.14 10.83
C SER A 483 11.49 -27.34 9.99
N MET A 484 10.27 -27.33 9.43
CA MET A 484 9.78 -28.39 8.55
C MET A 484 10.52 -28.42 7.22
N MET A 485 10.96 -27.27 6.68
CA MET A 485 11.79 -27.23 5.48
C MET A 485 13.16 -27.91 5.67
N GLU A 486 13.67 -27.94 6.90
CA GLU A 486 14.91 -28.65 7.25
C GLU A 486 14.66 -30.16 7.53
N GLN A 487 13.54 -30.50 8.16
CA GLN A 487 13.24 -31.88 8.59
C GLN A 487 12.52 -32.74 7.54
N GLU A 488 11.62 -32.13 6.77
CA GLU A 488 10.73 -32.77 5.80
C GLU A 488 10.60 -31.86 4.54
N PRO A 489 11.69 -31.60 3.79
CA PRO A 489 11.67 -30.67 2.66
C PRO A 489 10.63 -31.03 1.58
N THR A 490 10.36 -32.32 1.39
CA THR A 490 9.36 -32.85 0.46
C THR A 490 7.93 -32.37 0.75
N LEU A 491 7.65 -31.92 1.99
CA LEU A 491 6.37 -31.31 2.34
C LEU A 491 6.08 -30.06 1.49
N PHE A 492 7.12 -29.37 1.03
CA PHE A 492 7.05 -28.11 0.28
C PHE A 492 7.22 -28.28 -1.24
N ASP A 493 7.33 -29.52 -1.73
CA ASP A 493 7.41 -29.80 -3.16
C ASP A 493 6.16 -29.32 -3.89
N ASP A 494 6.38 -28.69 -5.06
CA ASP A 494 5.35 -28.02 -5.86
C ASP A 494 4.36 -27.21 -4.99
N TYR A 495 4.89 -26.29 -4.17
CA TYR A 495 4.07 -25.53 -3.22
C TYR A 495 2.91 -24.74 -3.86
N ASN A 496 2.93 -24.51 -5.17
CA ASN A 496 1.77 -23.96 -5.89
C ASN A 496 0.52 -24.86 -5.79
N LYS A 497 0.70 -26.15 -5.47
CA LYS A 497 -0.33 -27.16 -5.17
C LYS A 497 -0.06 -27.85 -3.81
N GLY A 498 0.57 -27.13 -2.89
CA GLY A 498 0.91 -27.61 -1.54
C GLY A 498 0.49 -26.69 -0.41
N VAL A 499 -0.25 -25.63 -0.70
CA VAL A 499 -0.77 -24.65 0.26
C VAL A 499 -1.64 -25.33 1.31
N VAL A 500 -2.63 -26.14 0.90
CA VAL A 500 -3.52 -26.84 1.83
C VAL A 500 -2.73 -27.88 2.62
N ARG A 501 -1.90 -28.68 1.93
CA ARG A 501 -1.08 -29.73 2.57
C ARG A 501 -0.21 -29.18 3.70
N VAL A 502 0.53 -28.10 3.45
CA VAL A 502 1.39 -27.46 4.46
C VAL A 502 0.56 -26.87 5.59
N ARG A 503 -0.57 -26.20 5.27
CA ARG A 503 -1.49 -25.65 6.27
C ARG A 503 -2.04 -26.75 7.18
N GLU A 504 -2.58 -27.83 6.63
CA GLU A 504 -3.15 -28.94 7.39
C GLU A 504 -2.10 -29.63 8.26
N ARG A 505 -0.87 -29.78 7.75
CA ARG A 505 0.26 -30.29 8.54
C ARG A 505 0.56 -29.39 9.74
N PHE A 506 0.49 -28.07 9.57
CA PHE A 506 0.61 -27.11 10.67
C PHE A 506 -0.55 -27.22 11.66
N LEU A 507 -1.79 -27.24 11.18
CA LEU A 507 -2.97 -27.32 12.03
C LEU A 507 -2.94 -28.60 12.89
N ALA A 508 -2.63 -29.75 12.30
CA ALA A 508 -2.42 -31.00 13.03
C ALA A 508 -1.31 -30.88 14.09
N TRP A 509 -0.21 -30.18 13.78
CA TRP A 509 0.84 -29.90 14.76
C TRP A 509 0.35 -29.01 15.91
N THR A 510 -0.50 -28.01 15.64
CA THR A 510 -1.09 -27.16 16.68
C THR A 510 -2.14 -27.86 17.55
N GLU A 511 -2.65 -29.01 17.13
CA GLU A 511 -3.50 -29.87 17.96
C GLU A 511 -2.70 -30.85 18.83
N GLY A 512 -1.46 -31.14 18.44
CA GLY A 512 -0.53 -32.02 19.15
C GLY A 512 0.61 -31.25 19.85
N GLU A 513 1.84 -31.49 19.41
CA GLU A 513 3.08 -30.99 20.02
C GLU A 513 3.16 -29.45 20.10
N GLY A 514 2.53 -28.75 19.16
CA GLY A 514 2.51 -27.30 19.07
C GLY A 514 1.42 -26.61 19.87
N LYS A 515 0.51 -27.37 20.51
CA LYS A 515 -0.72 -26.84 21.12
C LYS A 515 -0.48 -25.72 22.12
N SER A 516 0.47 -25.90 23.04
CA SER A 516 0.79 -24.87 24.04
C SER A 516 1.33 -23.59 23.40
N LYS A 517 2.23 -23.70 22.41
CA LYS A 517 2.80 -22.55 21.68
C LYS A 517 1.74 -21.80 20.86
N TRP A 518 0.84 -22.56 20.24
CA TRP A 518 -0.26 -22.00 19.45
C TRP A 518 -1.27 -21.23 20.31
N ILE A 519 -1.68 -21.80 21.45
CA ILE A 519 -2.58 -21.13 22.41
C ILE A 519 -1.91 -19.85 22.95
N ALA A 520 -0.65 -19.92 23.38
CA ALA A 520 0.09 -18.76 23.88
C ALA A 520 0.15 -17.62 22.84
N ALA A 521 0.45 -17.95 21.58
CA ALA A 521 0.47 -16.98 20.50
C ALA A 521 -0.91 -16.32 20.26
N ARG A 522 -2.00 -17.10 20.31
CA ARG A 522 -3.37 -16.57 20.18
C ARG A 522 -3.79 -15.68 21.37
N GLU A 523 -3.22 -15.91 22.54
CA GLU A 523 -3.40 -15.07 23.73
C GLU A 523 -2.48 -13.84 23.75
N GLY A 524 -1.68 -13.61 22.69
CA GLY A 524 -0.71 -12.52 22.62
C GLY A 524 0.52 -12.69 23.53
N LYS A 525 0.67 -13.86 24.15
CA LYS A 525 1.83 -14.22 24.97
C LYS A 525 2.93 -14.71 24.03
N VAL A 526 3.88 -13.84 23.71
CA VAL A 526 5.07 -14.22 22.97
C VAL A 526 6.05 -14.81 23.97
N ASP A 527 6.26 -16.13 23.92
CA ASP A 527 7.42 -16.73 24.60
C ASP A 527 8.69 -16.07 24.06
N LYS A 528 9.49 -15.49 24.96
CA LYS A 528 10.91 -15.31 24.68
C LYS A 528 11.42 -16.71 24.36
N VAL A 529 11.73 -16.99 23.10
CA VAL A 529 12.40 -18.23 22.73
C VAL A 529 13.60 -18.37 23.64
N GLU A 530 13.57 -19.34 24.55
CA GLU A 530 14.75 -19.70 25.33
C GLU A 530 15.82 -20.08 24.32
N ARG A 531 16.80 -19.20 24.14
CA ARG A 531 18.03 -19.54 23.44
C ARG A 531 18.65 -20.68 24.25
N LYS A 532 18.53 -21.93 23.77
CA LYS A 532 19.51 -22.96 24.09
C LYS A 532 20.85 -22.46 23.54
N ASN A 533 21.59 -21.74 24.37
CA ASN A 533 22.84 -21.10 23.99
C ASN A 533 23.89 -22.19 23.78
N ALA A 534 24.29 -22.44 22.54
CA ALA A 534 25.44 -23.31 22.22
C ALA A 534 26.77 -22.81 22.84
N LYS A 535 26.76 -21.62 23.46
CA LYS A 535 27.88 -20.94 24.13
C LYS A 535 27.72 -20.87 25.66
N GLU A 536 26.71 -21.56 26.21
CA GLU A 536 26.48 -21.62 27.66
C GLU A 536 27.70 -22.22 28.38
N GLY A 537 28.23 -21.52 29.39
CA GLY A 537 29.46 -21.86 30.10
C GLY A 537 30.73 -21.12 29.65
N LEU A 538 30.71 -20.38 28.54
CA LEU A 538 31.84 -19.53 28.14
C LEU A 538 31.89 -18.22 28.96
N PRO A 539 33.08 -17.61 29.15
CA PRO A 539 33.18 -16.30 29.80
C PRO A 539 32.41 -15.23 29.03
N LYS A 540 31.63 -14.43 29.75
CA LYS A 540 30.75 -13.41 29.16
C LYS A 540 31.50 -12.13 28.82
N LYS A 541 31.13 -11.52 27.70
CA LYS A 541 31.51 -10.14 27.35
C LYS A 541 30.26 -9.36 26.97
N TRP A 542 30.21 -8.08 27.32
CA TRP A 542 29.01 -7.27 27.18
C TRP A 542 29.24 -6.05 26.30
N ILE A 543 28.27 -5.78 25.42
CA ILE A 543 28.20 -4.56 24.63
C ILE A 543 26.99 -3.77 25.10
N ILE A 544 27.21 -2.59 25.67
CA ILE A 544 26.17 -1.64 26.02
C ILE A 544 25.90 -0.80 24.77
N VAL A 545 24.65 -0.83 24.29
CA VAL A 545 24.25 -0.24 23.01
C VAL A 545 23.22 0.86 23.24
N PRO A 546 23.59 2.13 23.08
CA PRO A 546 22.62 3.23 23.07
C PRO A 546 21.72 3.10 21.84
N ILE A 547 20.42 3.04 22.05
CA ILE A 547 19.36 3.05 21.05
C ILE A 547 18.69 4.42 21.15
N ALA A 548 19.31 5.37 20.48
CA ALA A 548 19.15 6.79 20.76
C ALA A 548 19.12 7.63 19.48
N VAL A 549 18.82 8.91 19.65
CA VAL A 549 19.03 9.96 18.64
C VAL A 549 20.02 11.01 19.19
N PRO A 550 20.58 11.90 18.35
CA PRO A 550 21.45 12.97 18.85
C PRO A 550 20.72 13.83 19.89
N GLY A 551 21.43 14.20 20.97
CA GLY A 551 20.86 14.96 22.10
C GLY A 551 20.40 14.10 23.30
N CYS A 552 20.32 12.76 23.17
CA CYS A 552 19.90 11.88 24.27
C CYS A 552 20.92 11.72 25.43
N GLY A 553 22.15 12.23 25.29
CA GLY A 553 23.18 12.10 26.33
C GLY A 553 24.03 10.82 26.29
N LYS A 554 23.96 10.03 25.20
CA LYS A 554 24.79 8.83 24.93
C LYS A 554 26.26 8.96 25.36
N THR A 555 26.92 10.03 24.92
CA THR A 555 28.34 10.27 25.18
C THR A 555 28.63 10.64 26.62
N PHE A 556 27.73 11.38 27.27
CA PHE A 556 27.83 11.68 28.69
C PHE A 556 27.81 10.38 29.51
N ILE A 557 26.85 9.49 29.23
CA ILE A 557 26.74 8.18 29.90
C ILE A 557 27.98 7.32 29.64
N GLY A 558 28.45 7.25 28.40
CA GLY A 558 29.67 6.50 28.04
C GLY A 558 30.90 6.95 28.82
N ASN A 559 31.16 8.27 28.86
CA ASN A 559 32.28 8.85 29.60
C ASN A 559 32.17 8.63 31.11
N ALA A 560 30.98 8.83 31.68
CA ALA A 560 30.76 8.64 33.12
C ALA A 560 30.97 7.18 33.51
N LEU A 561 30.41 6.23 32.77
CA LEU A 561 30.60 4.79 33.03
C LEU A 561 32.06 4.35 32.84
N ALA A 562 32.77 4.90 31.85
CA ALA A 562 34.18 4.63 31.66
C ALA A 562 35.01 5.11 32.86
N SER A 563 34.68 6.28 33.44
CA SER A 563 35.34 6.78 34.64
C SER A 563 34.99 5.99 35.90
N ILE A 564 33.74 5.54 36.05
CA ILE A 564 33.29 4.82 37.26
C ILE A 564 33.80 3.38 37.29
N TYR A 565 33.70 2.68 36.16
CA TYR A 565 33.92 1.22 36.10
C TYR A 565 35.12 0.80 35.25
N GLY A 566 35.80 1.74 34.58
CA GLY A 566 36.87 1.39 33.64
C GLY A 566 36.37 0.56 32.45
N ILE A 567 35.13 0.78 32.01
CA ILE A 567 34.61 0.10 30.82
C ILE A 567 35.29 0.61 29.54
N GLY A 568 35.40 -0.25 28.53
CA GLY A 568 35.85 0.19 27.22
C GLY A 568 34.82 1.16 26.61
N HIS A 569 35.26 2.27 26.03
CA HIS A 569 34.38 3.25 25.40
C HIS A 569 34.97 3.66 24.05
N THR A 570 34.14 3.67 23.02
CA THR A 570 34.52 4.12 21.68
C THR A 570 33.36 4.84 21.03
N GLN A 571 33.65 5.95 20.33
CA GLN A 571 32.66 6.78 19.66
C GLN A 571 32.72 6.59 18.15
N SER A 572 31.55 6.41 17.52
CA SER A 572 31.47 6.33 16.06
C SER A 572 31.80 7.67 15.41
N ASP A 573 31.58 8.79 16.10
CA ASP A 573 31.85 10.15 15.62
C ASP A 573 33.35 10.48 15.56
N ASP A 574 34.22 9.69 16.22
CA ASP A 574 35.68 9.84 16.11
C ASP A 574 36.27 9.16 14.87
N VAL A 575 35.47 8.37 14.15
CA VAL A 575 35.94 7.59 13.00
C VAL A 575 35.95 8.44 11.73
N THR A 576 37.13 8.96 11.38
CA THR A 576 37.33 9.84 10.20
C THR A 576 37.55 9.08 8.88
N THR A 577 37.63 7.75 8.91
CA THR A 577 37.87 6.94 7.71
C THR A 577 36.63 6.89 6.79
N LYS A 578 36.84 6.77 5.47
CA LYS A 578 35.75 6.65 4.48
C LYS A 578 34.82 5.44 4.72
N ARG A 579 35.27 4.43 5.46
CA ARG A 579 34.48 3.25 5.87
C ARG A 579 34.25 3.28 7.39
N SER A 580 33.45 4.23 7.84
CA SER A 580 33.25 4.49 9.28
C SER A 580 32.62 3.31 10.04
N ALA A 581 31.59 2.66 9.46
CA ALA A 581 30.90 1.55 10.13
C ALA A 581 31.81 0.33 10.41
N PRO A 582 32.56 -0.23 9.44
CA PRO A 582 33.51 -1.30 9.71
C PRO A 582 34.58 -0.95 10.74
N ALA A 583 35.14 0.27 10.67
CA ALA A 583 36.16 0.72 11.61
C ALA A 583 35.61 0.84 13.05
N PHE A 584 34.39 1.34 13.22
CA PHE A 584 33.73 1.38 14.53
C PHE A 584 33.51 -0.01 15.13
N ILE A 585 33.04 -0.97 14.33
CA ILE A 585 32.87 -2.38 14.76
C ILE A 585 34.21 -3.02 15.14
N GLN A 586 35.29 -2.70 14.42
CA GLN A 586 36.64 -3.15 14.76
C GLN A 586 37.15 -2.55 16.08
N SER A 587 36.87 -1.27 16.35
CA SER A 587 37.20 -0.63 17.63
C SER A 587 36.49 -1.32 18.80
N ILE A 588 35.19 -1.61 18.67
CA ILE A 588 34.43 -2.35 19.70
C ILE A 588 35.04 -3.74 19.90
N THR A 589 35.31 -4.46 18.81
CA THR A 589 35.90 -5.81 18.88
C THR A 589 37.27 -5.81 19.56
N SER A 590 38.09 -4.80 19.27
CA SER A 590 39.42 -4.65 19.87
C SER A 590 39.34 -4.33 21.36
N LEU A 591 38.44 -3.42 21.76
CA LEU A 591 38.18 -3.12 23.16
C LEU A 591 37.60 -4.32 23.91
N LEU A 592 36.74 -5.13 23.29
CA LEU A 592 36.26 -6.37 23.91
C LEU A 592 37.42 -7.34 24.17
N LEU A 593 38.45 -7.37 23.32
CA LEU A 593 39.61 -8.24 23.50
C LEU A 593 40.60 -7.73 24.54
N SER A 594 40.80 -6.41 24.63
CA SER A 594 41.82 -5.79 25.50
C SER A 594 41.30 -5.26 26.83
N SER A 595 40.01 -4.96 26.94
CA SER A 595 39.43 -4.33 28.14
C SER A 595 39.35 -5.31 29.31
N PRO A 596 39.89 -4.93 30.50
CA PRO A 596 39.85 -5.79 31.69
C PRO A 596 38.43 -5.97 32.25
N SER A 597 37.54 -5.01 32.01
CA SER A 597 36.14 -5.05 32.49
C SER A 597 35.24 -5.98 31.68
N ASN A 598 35.69 -6.47 30.51
CA ASN A 598 34.88 -7.27 29.58
C ASN A 598 33.61 -6.57 29.06
N ILE A 599 33.47 -5.27 29.31
CA ILE A 599 32.30 -4.46 28.96
C ILE A 599 32.77 -3.33 28.04
N VAL A 600 32.02 -3.10 26.96
CA VAL A 600 32.26 -2.00 26.03
C VAL A 600 30.98 -1.21 25.79
N PHE A 601 31.06 0.11 25.91
CA PHE A 601 30.01 1.04 25.51
C PHE A 601 30.20 1.48 24.05
N ALA A 602 29.27 1.07 23.19
CA ALA A 602 29.29 1.34 21.75
C ALA A 602 28.62 2.69 21.44
N ASP A 603 29.34 3.80 21.64
CA ASP A 603 28.82 5.18 21.54
C ASP A 603 28.53 5.59 20.08
N ARG A 604 27.37 5.16 19.62
CA ARG A 604 26.69 5.55 18.38
C ARG A 604 25.20 5.66 18.70
N CYS A 605 24.46 6.42 17.92
CA CYS A 605 23.00 6.50 18.11
C CYS A 605 22.30 5.14 17.92
N ASN A 606 22.84 4.25 17.09
CA ASN A 606 22.27 2.95 16.73
C ASN A 606 20.78 2.95 16.30
N HIS A 607 20.19 4.10 15.95
CA HIS A 607 18.77 4.29 15.59
C HIS A 607 18.17 3.48 14.42
N ILE A 608 18.91 2.59 13.74
CA ILE A 608 18.38 1.82 12.59
C ILE A 608 18.68 0.32 12.75
N ALA A 609 17.82 -0.53 12.18
CA ALA A 609 17.90 -1.98 12.31
C ALA A 609 19.26 -2.59 11.90
N ASP A 610 19.89 -2.02 10.87
CA ASP A 610 21.19 -2.50 10.38
C ASP A 610 22.30 -2.36 11.43
N HIS A 611 22.25 -1.34 12.27
CA HIS A 611 23.21 -1.14 13.35
C HIS A 611 23.15 -2.27 14.38
N TYR A 612 21.96 -2.77 14.71
CA TYR A 612 21.78 -3.88 15.64
C TYR A 612 22.35 -5.18 15.07
N ARG A 613 22.10 -5.45 13.78
CA ARG A 613 22.66 -6.64 13.09
C ARG A 613 24.19 -6.61 13.07
N GLN A 614 24.79 -5.46 12.75
CA GLN A 614 26.25 -5.29 12.74
C GLN A 614 26.86 -5.56 14.12
N LEU A 615 26.23 -5.06 15.19
CA LEU A 615 26.69 -5.28 16.56
C LEU A 615 26.50 -6.73 17.01
N ALA A 616 25.37 -7.36 16.67
CA ALA A 616 25.11 -8.77 16.96
C ALA A 616 26.13 -9.69 16.26
N ALA A 617 26.54 -9.34 15.04
CA ALA A 617 27.53 -10.10 14.27
C ALA A 617 28.92 -10.15 14.93
N ILE A 618 29.24 -9.23 15.85
CA ILE A 618 30.49 -9.27 16.64
C ILE A 618 30.61 -10.59 17.42
N ALA A 619 29.50 -11.15 17.89
CA ALA A 619 29.49 -12.44 18.60
C ALA A 619 29.99 -13.62 17.74
N SER A 620 29.99 -13.47 16.41
CA SER A 620 30.46 -14.46 15.44
C SER A 620 31.90 -14.21 14.97
N ASP A 621 32.58 -13.17 15.48
CA ASP A 621 33.99 -12.94 15.15
C ASP A 621 34.86 -14.09 15.67
N ARG A 622 35.74 -14.61 14.82
CA ARG A 622 36.63 -15.74 15.15
C ARG A 622 37.48 -15.46 16.38
N LYS A 623 37.90 -14.22 16.60
CA LYS A 623 38.71 -13.81 17.76
C LYS A 623 37.90 -13.87 19.07
N LEU A 624 36.58 -13.79 18.98
CA LEU A 624 35.65 -13.82 20.11
C LEU A 624 34.94 -15.17 20.28
N ALA A 625 35.31 -16.20 19.49
CA ALA A 625 34.69 -17.52 19.55
C ALA A 625 34.72 -18.18 20.93
N LYS A 626 35.72 -17.85 21.77
CA LYS A 626 35.88 -18.33 23.15
C LYS A 626 35.02 -17.60 24.20
N TYR A 627 34.21 -16.63 23.78
CA TYR A 627 33.38 -15.81 24.66
C TYR A 627 31.90 -15.89 24.26
N ASP A 628 31.05 -15.69 25.26
CA ASP A 628 29.62 -15.42 25.10
C ASP A 628 29.42 -13.90 25.06
N VAL A 629 29.32 -13.34 23.85
CA VAL A 629 29.17 -11.89 23.64
C VAL A 629 27.68 -11.53 23.62
N ARG A 630 27.27 -10.67 24.55
CA ARG A 630 25.87 -10.29 24.77
C ARG A 630 25.66 -8.78 24.64
N LEU A 631 24.46 -8.39 24.24
CA LEU A 631 24.09 -6.99 24.02
C LEU A 631 23.05 -6.54 25.06
N ILE A 632 23.25 -5.36 25.65
CA ILE A 632 22.28 -4.67 26.51
C ILE A 632 21.90 -3.36 25.82
N GLY A 633 20.61 -3.16 25.56
CA GLY A 633 20.11 -1.93 24.97
C GLY A 633 19.89 -0.86 26.04
N VAL A 634 20.31 0.38 25.79
CA VAL A 634 19.88 1.55 26.58
C VAL A 634 19.01 2.40 25.67
N THR A 635 17.74 2.57 26.01
CA THR A 635 16.75 3.21 25.14
C THR A 635 16.10 4.39 25.84
N TRP A 636 15.68 5.39 25.06
CA TRP A 636 14.98 6.58 25.55
C TRP A 636 13.55 6.57 25.01
N GLY A 637 12.58 6.93 25.84
CA GLY A 637 11.17 7.07 25.47
C GLY A 637 10.90 8.20 24.48
N LEU A 638 11.21 8.00 23.19
CA LEU A 638 11.03 8.99 22.13
C LEU A 638 9.57 9.15 21.68
N ASP A 639 8.70 8.22 22.06
CA ASP A 639 7.27 8.17 21.77
C ASP A 639 6.40 8.37 23.02
N GLU A 640 7.01 8.59 24.20
CA GLU A 640 6.30 8.82 25.46
C GLU A 640 5.75 10.25 25.59
N ILE A 641 6.31 11.21 24.83
CA ILE A 641 5.90 12.62 24.84
C ILE A 641 5.78 13.15 23.40
N PRO A 642 5.08 14.28 23.15
CA PRO A 642 4.86 14.80 21.81
C PRO A 642 6.13 15.00 20.99
N TYR A 643 6.08 14.66 19.70
CA TYR A 643 7.23 14.68 18.78
C TYR A 643 8.02 16.00 18.83
N TYR A 644 7.34 17.15 18.81
CA TYR A 644 8.02 18.45 18.81
C TYR A 644 8.63 18.82 20.15
N LYS A 645 8.11 18.29 21.25
CA LYS A 645 8.72 18.41 22.58
C LYS A 645 10.02 17.61 22.65
N VAL A 646 10.01 16.37 22.15
CA VAL A 646 11.24 15.56 22.02
C VAL A 646 12.26 16.28 21.17
N LEU A 647 11.86 16.76 19.99
CA LEU A 647 12.75 17.48 19.09
C LEU A 647 13.37 18.70 19.78
N ARG A 648 12.55 19.56 20.42
CA ARG A 648 13.04 20.75 21.12
C ARG A 648 14.01 20.38 22.23
N VAL A 649 13.65 19.46 23.13
CA VAL A 649 14.51 19.07 24.27
C VAL A 649 15.87 18.58 23.79
N LEU A 650 15.91 17.77 22.74
CA LEU A 650 17.16 17.25 22.17
C LEU A 650 17.97 18.34 21.46
N SER A 651 17.32 19.23 20.72
CA SER A 651 17.96 20.37 20.06
C SER A 651 18.53 21.37 21.07
N ASP A 652 17.77 21.73 22.10
CA ASP A 652 18.22 22.64 23.16
C ASP A 652 19.42 22.07 23.92
N ARG A 653 19.48 20.74 24.12
CA ARG A 653 20.67 20.06 24.68
C ARG A 653 21.89 20.15 23.75
N ILE A 654 21.69 20.14 22.43
CA ILE A 654 22.79 20.33 21.47
C ILE A 654 23.27 21.79 21.51
N VAL A 655 22.36 22.76 21.61
CA VAL A 655 22.70 24.18 21.79
C VAL A 655 23.47 24.41 23.08
N ALA A 656 22.98 23.89 24.21
CA ALA A 656 23.64 24.01 25.52
C ALA A 656 25.04 23.37 25.54
N ARG A 657 25.25 22.29 24.79
CA ARG A 657 26.56 21.65 24.62
C ARG A 657 27.54 22.50 23.78
N GLY A 658 27.03 23.36 22.91
CA GLY A 658 27.83 24.19 22.02
C GLY A 658 28.67 23.38 21.02
N ASP A 659 29.86 23.88 20.71
CA ASP A 659 30.78 23.34 19.71
C ASP A 659 31.49 22.03 20.11
N ASN A 660 31.18 21.49 21.29
CA ASN A 660 31.80 20.28 21.84
C ASN A 660 31.22 18.99 21.21
N HIS A 661 31.32 18.87 19.88
CA HIS A 661 30.99 17.68 19.09
C HIS A 661 31.77 17.63 17.78
N GLN A 662 32.11 16.41 17.35
CA GLN A 662 32.93 16.14 16.17
C GLN A 662 32.19 16.43 14.85
N THR A 663 30.87 16.18 14.80
CA THR A 663 30.06 16.19 13.56
C THR A 663 28.83 17.09 13.56
N LEU A 664 28.31 17.47 14.73
CA LEU A 664 26.98 18.09 14.89
C LEU A 664 27.09 19.24 15.89
N ARG A 665 27.15 20.46 15.36
CA ARG A 665 27.24 21.70 16.14
C ARG A 665 25.93 22.47 16.03
N PRO A 666 25.61 23.33 17.01
CA PRO A 666 24.45 24.20 16.91
C PRO A 666 24.57 25.11 15.68
N ASP A 667 23.43 25.37 15.06
CA ASP A 667 23.28 26.28 13.94
C ASP A 667 22.20 27.27 14.31
N MET A 668 22.62 28.52 14.55
CA MET A 668 21.76 29.62 15.01
C MET A 668 21.13 30.40 13.85
N SER A 669 21.31 29.93 12.61
CA SER A 669 20.58 30.45 11.46
C SER A 669 19.13 29.98 11.45
N VAL A 670 18.31 30.57 10.57
CA VAL A 670 16.89 30.23 10.39
C VAL A 670 16.71 28.77 10.00
N GLU A 671 17.68 28.22 9.27
CA GLU A 671 17.69 26.85 8.79
C GLU A 671 17.81 25.83 9.93
N ALA A 672 18.41 26.23 11.06
CA ALA A 672 18.60 25.43 12.27
C ALA A 672 19.00 23.98 11.94
N GLU A 673 20.10 23.82 11.17
CA GLU A 673 20.51 22.55 10.56
C GLU A 673 20.60 21.41 11.57
N HIS A 674 21.03 21.71 12.80
CA HIS A 674 21.10 20.75 13.90
C HIS A 674 19.73 20.13 14.23
N GLU A 675 18.65 20.91 14.25
CA GLU A 675 17.29 20.40 14.47
C GLU A 675 16.81 19.54 13.30
N ALA A 676 17.19 19.89 12.06
CA ALA A 676 16.86 19.12 10.87
C ALA A 676 17.52 17.73 10.91
N ILE A 677 18.78 17.67 11.37
CA ILE A 677 19.52 16.43 11.60
C ILE A 677 18.83 15.59 12.69
N VAL A 678 18.53 16.15 13.87
CA VAL A 678 17.80 15.41 14.94
C VAL A 678 16.48 14.85 14.42
N GLY A 679 15.69 15.69 13.73
CA GLY A 679 14.42 15.26 13.13
C GLY A 679 14.59 14.13 12.11
N ARG A 680 15.70 14.09 11.35
CA ARG A 680 16.01 12.97 10.44
C ARG A 680 16.28 11.67 11.22
N PHE A 681 17.05 11.75 12.30
CA PHE A 681 17.32 10.58 13.14
C PHE A 681 16.03 10.05 13.79
N MET A 682 15.16 10.93 14.28
CA MET A 682 13.85 10.55 14.82
C MET A 682 12.96 9.88 13.75
N ARG A 683 12.93 10.40 12.51
CA ARG A 683 12.16 9.79 11.41
C ARG A 683 12.67 8.40 11.01
N ASN A 684 13.97 8.20 11.09
CA ASN A 684 14.61 6.95 10.74
C ASN A 684 14.71 5.98 11.93
N TYR A 685 14.29 6.41 13.12
CA TYR A 685 14.38 5.62 14.33
C TYR A 685 13.58 4.32 14.18
N ALA A 686 14.25 3.19 14.34
CA ALA A 686 13.65 1.87 14.33
C ALA A 686 13.85 1.22 15.71
N PRO A 687 12.78 0.74 16.35
CA PRO A 687 12.91 0.02 17.62
C PRO A 687 13.80 -1.21 17.42
N ALA A 688 14.58 -1.54 18.44
CA ALA A 688 15.44 -2.70 18.43
C ALA A 688 14.62 -4.00 18.51
N ASP A 689 15.07 -5.02 17.78
CA ASP A 689 14.51 -6.37 17.88
C ASP A 689 14.86 -6.96 19.26
N PRO A 690 13.87 -7.26 20.12
CA PRO A 690 14.13 -7.84 21.44
C PRO A 690 14.88 -9.17 21.38
N GLU A 691 14.84 -9.88 20.25
CA GLU A 691 15.58 -11.14 20.08
C GLU A 691 17.09 -10.94 19.99
N ILE A 692 17.58 -9.74 19.63
CA ILE A 692 19.02 -9.46 19.50
C ILE A 692 19.65 -9.19 20.88
N PHE A 693 18.88 -8.58 21.78
CA PHE A 693 19.35 -8.07 23.06
C PHE A 693 19.01 -9.03 24.21
N GLU A 694 19.84 -9.04 25.25
CA GLU A 694 19.52 -9.74 26.49
C GLU A 694 18.34 -9.05 27.19
N THR A 695 18.41 -7.72 27.28
CA THR A 695 17.40 -6.87 27.89
C THR A 695 17.64 -5.40 27.53
N PHE A 696 16.72 -4.54 27.96
CA PHE A 696 16.76 -3.10 27.76
C PHE A 696 16.71 -2.34 29.10
N ILE A 697 17.46 -1.24 29.17
CA ILE A 697 17.36 -0.22 30.22
C ILE A 697 16.59 0.96 29.61
N GLN A 698 15.40 1.25 30.12
CA GLN A 698 14.53 2.33 29.65
C GLN A 698 14.82 3.63 30.42
N LEU A 699 15.05 4.71 29.67
CA LEU A 699 15.26 6.07 30.18
C LEU A 699 14.16 7.00 29.64
N SER A 700 13.89 8.09 30.35
CA SER A 700 13.06 9.15 29.81
C SER A 700 13.93 10.16 29.04
N VAL A 701 13.39 10.73 27.96
CA VAL A 701 14.04 11.86 27.29
C VAL A 701 14.13 13.08 28.22
N LEU A 702 13.19 13.21 29.18
CA LEU A 702 13.13 14.33 30.12
C LEU A 702 14.09 14.18 31.31
N ASP A 703 14.62 12.97 31.55
CA ASP A 703 15.59 12.74 32.62
C ASP A 703 16.77 13.70 32.48
N ASN A 704 17.23 14.24 33.61
CA ASN A 704 18.50 14.97 33.64
C ASN A 704 19.68 14.00 33.54
N ALA A 705 20.90 14.55 33.40
CA ALA A 705 22.10 13.74 33.17
C ALA A 705 22.41 12.78 34.32
N ARG A 706 22.16 13.20 35.58
CA ARG A 706 22.37 12.37 36.78
C ARG A 706 21.34 11.25 36.87
N GLU A 707 20.06 11.56 36.71
CA GLU A 707 18.98 10.56 36.72
C GLU A 707 19.18 9.48 35.65
N SER A 708 19.56 9.89 34.44
CA SER A 708 19.87 8.97 33.34
C SER A 708 21.01 8.02 33.71
N LEU A 709 22.08 8.56 34.31
CA LEU A 709 23.24 7.77 34.73
C LEU A 709 22.90 6.79 35.86
N GLU A 710 22.15 7.22 36.87
CA GLU A 710 21.73 6.39 38.00
C GLU A 710 20.85 5.21 37.55
N LYS A 711 19.89 5.44 36.63
CA LYS A 711 19.07 4.37 36.04
C LYS A 711 19.90 3.36 35.25
N VAL A 712 20.91 3.84 34.50
CA VAL A 712 21.83 2.94 33.79
C VAL A 712 22.68 2.14 34.76
N ILE A 713 23.20 2.75 35.81
CA ILE A 713 23.96 2.06 36.86
C ILE A 713 23.11 0.95 37.51
N GLU A 714 21.88 1.27 37.93
CA GLU A 714 20.96 0.32 38.53
C GLU A 714 20.62 -0.84 37.58
N GLY A 715 20.41 -0.54 36.29
CA GLY A 715 20.18 -1.56 35.26
C GLY A 715 21.39 -2.49 35.11
N LEU A 716 22.60 -1.93 35.01
CA LEU A 716 23.83 -2.73 34.84
C LEU A 716 24.17 -3.55 36.09
N GLU A 717 23.90 -3.03 37.29
CA GLU A 717 23.99 -3.78 38.55
C GLU A 717 23.11 -5.03 38.50
N LYS A 718 21.84 -4.90 38.11
CA LYS A 718 20.90 -6.03 38.03
C LYS A 718 21.25 -7.05 36.94
N ILE A 719 21.78 -6.60 35.81
CA ILE A 719 21.99 -7.45 34.63
C ILE A 719 23.36 -8.14 34.67
N ILE A 720 24.41 -7.38 34.98
CA ILE A 720 25.80 -7.85 34.90
C ILE A 720 26.35 -8.18 36.30
N GLY A 721 25.76 -7.63 37.37
CA GLY A 721 26.28 -7.77 38.73
C GLY A 721 27.43 -6.80 39.05
N LEU A 722 27.45 -5.62 38.41
CA LEU A 722 28.45 -4.60 38.73
C LEU A 722 28.27 -4.09 40.17
N PRO A 723 29.36 -3.80 40.91
CA PRO A 723 29.24 -3.28 42.26
C PRO A 723 28.62 -1.89 42.23
N LYS A 724 27.65 -1.65 43.13
CA LYS A 724 27.04 -0.33 43.28
C LYS A 724 28.11 0.71 43.64
N PRO A 725 28.27 1.79 42.86
CA PRO A 725 29.30 2.79 43.10
C PRO A 725 28.90 3.69 44.28
N SER A 726 29.90 4.23 44.99
CA SER A 726 29.66 5.23 46.02
C SER A 726 29.17 6.54 45.40
N GLU A 727 28.55 7.41 46.19
CA GLU A 727 28.11 8.73 45.73
C GLU A 727 29.30 9.56 45.22
N GLU A 728 30.47 9.47 45.85
CA GLU A 728 31.70 10.11 45.39
C GLU A 728 32.13 9.62 44.00
N GLN A 729 32.03 8.32 43.72
CA GLN A 729 32.34 7.75 42.41
C GLN A 729 31.36 8.24 41.33
N VAL A 730 30.06 8.31 41.65
CA VAL A 730 29.05 8.85 40.74
C VAL A 730 29.33 10.31 40.41
N LEU A 731 29.63 11.14 41.42
CA LEU A 731 29.98 12.55 41.23
C LEU A 731 31.26 12.73 40.41
N ALA A 732 32.29 11.92 40.68
CA ALA A 732 33.52 11.93 39.88
C ALA A 732 33.26 11.55 38.42
N GLY A 733 32.39 10.56 38.17
CA GLY A 733 31.97 10.17 36.82
C GLY A 733 31.21 11.27 36.08
N ILE A 734 30.29 11.97 36.75
CA ILE A 734 29.57 13.13 36.21
C ILE A 734 30.57 14.23 35.83
N GLN A 735 31.46 14.59 36.76
CA GLN A 735 32.47 15.62 36.53
C GLN A 735 33.39 15.28 35.35
N ALA A 736 33.83 14.02 35.25
CA ALA A 736 34.63 13.56 34.12
C ALA A 736 33.88 13.70 32.78
N ALA A 737 32.58 13.38 32.76
CA ALA A 737 31.75 13.52 31.57
C ALA A 737 31.49 14.99 31.18
N GLU A 738 31.31 15.90 32.14
CA GLU A 738 31.14 17.34 31.89
C GLU A 738 32.43 18.03 31.40
N GLN A 739 33.58 17.57 31.90
CA GLN A 739 34.90 18.08 31.51
C GLN A 739 35.39 17.50 30.17
N TYR A 740 34.74 16.48 29.63
CA TYR A 740 35.08 15.90 28.33
C TYR A 740 35.11 16.97 27.22
N ARG A 741 36.18 16.98 26.42
CA ARG A 741 36.32 17.83 25.25
C ARG A 741 36.73 17.00 24.04
N VAL A 742 36.08 17.24 22.91
CA VAL A 742 36.39 16.54 21.66
C VAL A 742 37.81 16.87 21.18
N THR A 743 38.60 15.85 20.87
CA THR A 743 39.96 16.01 20.32
C THR A 743 40.00 15.86 18.79
N THR A 744 38.99 15.21 18.22
CA THR A 744 38.87 14.99 16.77
C THR A 744 38.47 16.29 16.05
N PRO A 745 39.13 16.68 14.95
CA PRO A 745 38.76 17.87 14.18
C PRO A 745 37.32 17.84 13.68
N TYR A 746 36.69 19.01 13.61
CA TYR A 746 35.32 19.16 13.11
C TYR A 746 35.21 18.73 11.65
N HIS A 747 34.24 17.88 11.36
CA HIS A 747 33.91 17.46 10.01
C HIS A 747 32.37 17.46 9.84
N PRO A 748 31.82 18.46 9.12
CA PRO A 748 30.39 18.71 9.11
C PRO A 748 29.62 17.59 8.39
N ALA A 749 28.42 17.29 8.91
CA ALA A 749 27.45 16.48 8.20
C ALA A 749 26.93 17.20 6.93
N PRO A 750 26.44 16.46 5.91
CA PRO A 750 25.81 17.08 4.74
C PRO A 750 24.57 17.90 5.14
N LYS A 751 24.42 19.10 4.57
CA LYS A 751 23.24 19.96 4.79
C LYS A 751 21.95 19.25 4.34
N LEU A 752 20.91 19.34 5.17
CA LEU A 752 19.58 18.77 4.99
C LEU A 752 18.49 19.84 4.88
N SER A 753 18.74 21.04 5.41
CA SER A 753 17.79 22.16 5.35
C SER A 753 17.44 22.53 3.91
N LYS A 754 16.17 22.91 3.72
CA LYS A 754 15.64 23.44 2.47
C LYS A 754 15.35 24.94 2.64
N PRO A 755 15.30 25.72 1.55
CA PRO A 755 14.92 27.13 1.62
C PRO A 755 13.55 27.32 2.25
N THR A 756 13.42 28.26 3.18
CA THR A 756 12.17 28.56 3.89
C THR A 756 11.07 29.02 2.94
N ARG A 757 9.95 28.29 2.95
CA ARG A 757 8.70 28.61 2.22
C ARG A 757 7.65 29.21 3.14
N PHE A 758 7.61 28.80 4.41
CA PHE A 758 6.67 29.33 5.39
C PHE A 758 7.21 29.16 6.82
N TYR A 759 6.68 29.98 7.72
CA TYR A 759 6.89 29.85 9.15
C TYR A 759 5.68 29.22 9.81
N SER A 760 5.93 28.35 10.79
CA SER A 760 4.86 27.66 11.50
C SER A 760 5.18 27.49 12.97
N LEU A 761 4.14 27.50 13.79
CA LEU A 761 4.22 27.12 15.19
C LEU A 761 4.08 25.60 15.30
N GLN A 762 5.12 24.93 15.79
CA GLN A 762 5.14 23.49 16.02
C GLN A 762 4.62 23.19 17.42
N LEU A 763 3.55 22.42 17.51
CA LEU A 763 2.81 22.26 18.77
C LEU A 763 3.31 21.05 19.57
N GLU A 764 3.48 21.25 20.88
CA GLU A 764 3.89 20.21 21.83
C GLU A 764 2.69 19.47 22.43
N ILE A 765 1.84 18.92 21.56
CA ILE A 765 0.58 18.27 21.95
C ILE A 765 0.41 16.90 21.34
N ASP A 766 -0.29 16.03 22.08
CA ASP A 766 -0.93 14.83 21.54
C ASP A 766 -2.36 15.20 21.14
N LEU A 767 -2.63 15.26 19.83
CA LEU A 767 -3.93 15.66 19.30
C LEU A 767 -5.05 14.68 19.67
N TRP A 768 -4.75 13.40 19.80
CA TRP A 768 -5.75 12.42 20.23
C TRP A 768 -6.15 12.67 21.68
N GLU A 769 -5.17 12.82 22.57
CA GLU A 769 -5.42 13.05 23.99
C GLU A 769 -6.18 14.36 24.19
N PHE A 770 -5.74 15.44 23.52
CA PHE A 770 -6.36 16.76 23.63
C PHE A 770 -7.79 16.76 23.09
N ALA A 771 -8.05 16.13 21.93
CA ALA A 771 -9.40 16.05 21.37
C ALA A 771 -10.30 15.16 22.22
N SER A 772 -9.79 14.03 22.71
CA SER A 772 -10.54 13.15 23.62
C SER A 772 -10.94 13.89 24.90
N ARG A 773 -9.99 14.60 25.53
CA ARG A 773 -10.24 15.40 26.73
C ARG A 773 -11.27 16.48 26.47
N ALA A 774 -11.12 17.24 25.39
CA ALA A 774 -12.05 18.30 24.99
C ALA A 774 -13.49 17.79 24.80
N ILE A 775 -13.66 16.60 24.22
CA ILE A 775 -14.97 15.97 24.04
C ILE A 775 -15.55 15.52 25.39
N THR A 776 -14.72 14.95 26.28
CA THR A 776 -15.18 14.44 27.59
C THR A 776 -15.44 15.50 28.64
N SER A 777 -14.85 16.69 28.54
CA SER A 777 -14.95 17.76 29.56
C SER A 777 -16.29 18.50 29.60
N LEU A 778 -17.22 18.17 28.70
CA LEU A 778 -18.49 18.88 28.55
C LEU A 778 -19.64 18.13 29.24
N SER A 779 -20.34 18.79 30.16
CA SER A 779 -21.40 18.21 30.98
C SER A 779 -22.80 18.24 30.31
N HIS A 780 -22.99 18.98 29.21
CA HIS A 780 -24.29 19.13 28.54
C HIS A 780 -24.14 19.13 27.00
N GLY A 781 -24.66 18.12 26.30
CA GLY A 781 -24.64 18.04 24.82
C GLY A 781 -24.41 16.63 24.24
N GLN A 782 -25.25 15.66 24.59
CA GLN A 782 -25.03 14.23 24.31
C GLN A 782 -24.85 13.90 22.82
N THR A 783 -25.62 14.53 21.92
CA THR A 783 -25.59 14.22 20.47
C THR A 783 -24.34 14.71 19.77
N SER A 784 -23.95 15.99 19.95
CA SER A 784 -22.76 16.58 19.32
C SER A 784 -21.46 15.97 19.85
N GLN A 785 -21.42 15.64 21.14
CA GLN A 785 -20.29 14.93 21.76
C GLN A 785 -20.13 13.52 21.19
N ASN A 786 -21.23 12.76 21.06
CA ASN A 786 -21.19 11.43 20.47
C ASN A 786 -20.71 11.46 19.01
N GLY A 787 -21.16 12.45 18.23
CA GLY A 787 -20.69 12.67 16.86
C GLY A 787 -19.20 13.00 16.77
N ALA A 788 -18.71 13.91 17.62
CA ALA A 788 -17.29 14.24 17.69
C ALA A 788 -16.44 13.05 18.11
N LYS A 789 -16.91 12.30 19.12
CA LYS A 789 -16.22 11.09 19.63
C LYS A 789 -16.13 10.02 18.55
N ALA A 790 -17.24 9.70 17.91
CA ALA A 790 -17.26 8.71 16.82
C ALA A 790 -16.32 9.10 15.68
N PHE A 791 -16.30 10.39 15.30
CA PHE A 791 -15.40 10.87 14.26
C PHE A 791 -13.92 10.74 14.68
N LEU A 792 -13.60 11.15 15.91
CA LEU A 792 -12.24 11.04 16.45
C LEU A 792 -11.79 9.57 16.57
N ASP A 793 -12.67 8.67 17.05
CA ASP A 793 -12.42 7.24 17.15
C ASP A 793 -12.12 6.62 15.77
N ASN A 794 -12.87 7.02 14.74
CA ASN A 794 -12.62 6.62 13.36
C ASN A 794 -11.24 7.10 12.89
N LEU A 795 -10.90 8.38 13.12
CA LEU A 795 -9.57 8.90 12.78
C LEU A 795 -8.45 8.11 13.47
N ARG A 796 -8.64 7.68 14.73
CA ARG A 796 -7.64 6.87 15.44
C ARG A 796 -7.52 5.47 14.86
N ARG A 797 -8.66 4.78 14.69
CA ARG A 797 -8.72 3.43 14.13
C ARG A 797 -8.01 3.38 12.77
N ASP A 798 -8.23 4.39 11.95
CA ASP A 798 -7.73 4.45 10.58
C ASP A 798 -6.32 5.08 10.49
N GLN A 799 -5.68 5.37 11.64
CA GLN A 799 -4.35 5.99 11.75
C GLN A 799 -4.23 7.32 10.99
N ARG A 800 -5.27 8.14 11.10
CA ARG A 800 -5.47 9.41 10.36
C ARG A 800 -5.31 10.67 11.21
N ILE A 801 -4.88 10.53 12.47
CA ILE A 801 -4.57 11.65 13.34
C ILE A 801 -3.26 12.30 12.88
N THR A 802 -3.22 13.62 12.83
CA THR A 802 -2.04 14.38 12.39
C THR A 802 -0.86 14.11 13.33
N SER A 803 0.18 13.44 12.83
CA SER A 803 1.35 13.07 13.64
C SER A 803 2.32 14.23 13.92
N ARG A 804 2.15 15.36 13.22
CA ARG A 804 3.02 16.55 13.29
C ARG A 804 2.16 17.82 13.33
N PRO A 805 1.53 18.10 14.48
CA PRO A 805 0.64 19.24 14.62
C PRO A 805 1.41 20.55 14.47
N HIS A 806 0.94 21.41 13.58
CA HIS A 806 1.52 22.72 13.34
C HIS A 806 0.45 23.72 12.95
N VAL A 807 0.76 25.00 13.14
CA VAL A 807 -0.05 26.13 12.65
C VAL A 807 0.80 26.96 11.72
N THR A 808 0.35 27.16 10.49
CA THR A 808 1.01 28.05 9.53
C THR A 808 0.75 29.49 9.94
N LEU A 809 1.81 30.28 10.07
CA LEU A 809 1.75 31.67 10.55
C LEU A 809 2.00 32.70 9.43
N SER A 810 2.95 32.43 8.54
CA SER A 810 3.29 33.30 7.41
C SER A 810 3.88 32.48 6.27
N HIS A 811 3.52 32.81 5.02
CA HIS A 811 3.93 32.08 3.83
C HIS A 811 4.58 33.02 2.81
N GLU A 812 5.68 32.59 2.18
CA GLU A 812 6.50 33.44 1.29
C GLU A 812 5.69 33.99 0.11
N THR A 813 4.74 33.21 -0.40
CA THR A 813 3.80 33.63 -1.45
C THR A 813 2.97 34.86 -1.07
N ASN A 814 2.53 34.96 0.20
CA ASN A 814 1.75 36.12 0.66
C ASN A 814 2.65 37.37 0.71
N VAL A 815 3.87 37.22 1.24
CA VAL A 815 4.87 38.29 1.27
C VAL A 815 5.22 38.77 -0.14
N LYS A 816 5.37 37.85 -1.10
CA LYS A 816 5.61 38.17 -2.51
C LYS A 816 4.43 38.91 -3.15
N ALA A 817 3.20 38.48 -2.86
CA ALA A 817 2.00 39.15 -3.35
C ALA A 817 1.89 40.58 -2.80
N GLU A 818 2.09 40.76 -1.49
CA GLU A 818 2.08 42.08 -0.83
C GLU A 818 3.17 43.01 -1.38
N ARG A 819 4.39 42.50 -1.61
CA ARG A 819 5.48 43.25 -2.26
C ARG A 819 5.13 43.66 -3.69
N LEU A 820 4.49 42.78 -4.47
CA LEU A 820 4.11 43.07 -5.84
C LEU A 820 3.00 44.13 -5.92
N GLU A 821 2.00 44.05 -5.05
CA GLU A 821 0.91 45.04 -4.97
C GLU A 821 1.45 46.42 -4.59
N ARG A 822 2.33 46.49 -3.59
CA ARG A 822 3.00 47.74 -3.21
C ARG A 822 3.89 48.29 -4.32
N GLY A 823 4.59 47.43 -5.06
CA GLY A 823 5.39 47.84 -6.22
C GLY A 823 4.54 48.48 -7.32
N ARG A 824 3.38 47.88 -7.63
CA ARG A 824 2.41 48.45 -8.59
C ARG A 824 1.87 49.81 -8.12
N ALA A 825 1.52 49.93 -6.83
CA ALA A 825 1.04 51.17 -6.24
C ALA A 825 2.10 52.30 -6.24
N ALA A 826 3.38 51.94 -6.17
CA ALA A 826 4.48 52.89 -6.31
C ALA A 826 4.67 53.35 -7.77
N GLU A 827 4.49 52.46 -8.74
CA GLU A 827 4.59 52.78 -10.18
C GLU A 827 3.40 53.61 -10.69
N ASP A 828 2.19 53.38 -10.19
CA ASP A 828 0.98 54.10 -10.60
C ASP A 828 0.74 55.42 -9.83
N GLY A 829 1.63 55.75 -8.88
CA GLY A 829 1.58 56.99 -8.09
C GLY A 829 0.46 57.01 -7.04
N THR A 830 -0.16 55.88 -6.74
CA THR A 830 -1.22 55.77 -5.72
C THR A 830 -0.68 55.48 -4.31
N LEU A 831 0.64 55.28 -4.17
CA LEU A 831 1.30 55.05 -2.89
C LEU A 831 1.24 56.32 -2.00
N LEU A 832 0.55 56.22 -0.86
CA LEU A 832 0.56 57.25 0.19
C LEU A 832 1.95 57.38 0.83
N GLU A 833 2.30 58.54 1.43
CA GLU A 833 3.59 58.75 2.13
C GLU A 833 3.86 57.73 3.25
N THR A 834 2.81 57.13 3.83
CA THR A 834 2.89 56.03 4.82
C THR A 834 3.06 54.63 4.22
N GLY A 835 3.07 54.50 2.89
CA GLY A 835 3.13 53.22 2.15
C GLY A 835 4.55 52.73 1.82
N GLN A 836 5.60 53.39 2.31
CA GLN A 836 6.99 52.96 2.14
C GLN A 836 7.39 51.82 3.07
N ASP A 837 6.69 51.65 4.19
CA ASP A 837 7.01 50.66 5.21
C ASP A 837 6.67 49.21 4.78
N ALA A 838 7.23 48.24 5.49
CA ALA A 838 6.88 46.83 5.32
C ALA A 838 5.38 46.61 5.59
N GLY A 839 4.71 45.84 4.73
CA GLY A 839 3.32 45.45 4.96
C GLY A 839 3.19 44.44 6.10
N LEU A 840 1.97 44.02 6.42
CA LEU A 840 1.70 43.12 7.56
C LEU A 840 2.25 41.71 7.32
N GLU A 841 2.19 41.20 6.09
CA GLU A 841 2.74 39.87 5.75
C GLU A 841 4.27 39.87 5.83
N GLU A 842 4.91 40.91 5.28
CA GLU A 842 6.36 41.12 5.38
C GLU A 842 6.82 41.33 6.83
N THR A 843 6.11 42.15 7.61
CA THR A 843 6.39 42.37 9.04
C THR A 843 6.36 41.06 9.80
N MET A 844 5.29 40.26 9.63
CA MET A 844 5.15 38.96 10.26
C MET A 844 6.29 37.99 9.88
N TRP A 845 6.69 37.99 8.61
CA TRP A 845 7.80 37.17 8.11
C TRP A 845 9.13 37.53 8.77
N GLU A 846 9.46 38.82 8.85
CA GLU A 846 10.70 39.29 9.48
C GLU A 846 10.68 39.14 11.01
N THR A 847 9.52 39.29 11.66
CA THR A 847 9.36 38.96 13.09
C THR A 847 9.64 37.48 13.34
N CYS A 848 9.08 36.58 12.53
CA CYS A 848 9.33 35.14 12.66
C CYS A 848 10.83 34.81 12.51
N LYS A 849 11.48 35.45 11.53
CA LYS A 849 12.91 35.31 11.30
C LYS A 849 13.74 35.76 12.51
N THR A 850 13.40 36.92 13.07
CA THR A 850 14.07 37.51 14.25
C THR A 850 13.99 36.58 15.45
N VAL A 851 12.80 36.03 15.73
CA VAL A 851 12.59 35.06 16.82
C VAL A 851 13.44 33.80 16.65
N LEU A 852 13.55 33.28 15.41
CA LEU A 852 14.30 32.05 15.12
C LEU A 852 15.82 32.23 15.19
N THR A 853 16.31 33.43 14.90
CA THR A 853 17.74 33.76 14.97
C THR A 853 18.19 34.19 16.37
N SER A 854 17.28 34.17 17.35
CA SER A 854 17.62 34.41 18.75
C SER A 854 18.42 33.24 19.33
N ASP A 855 19.32 33.53 20.29
CA ASP A 855 20.09 32.51 21.01
C ASP A 855 19.19 31.45 21.68
N TYR A 856 17.98 31.85 22.07
CA TYR A 856 16.97 30.98 22.68
C TYR A 856 15.60 31.28 22.06
N PRO A 857 15.22 30.58 20.98
CA PRO A 857 13.95 30.83 20.32
C PRO A 857 12.77 30.66 21.28
N THR A 858 11.92 31.69 21.36
CA THR A 858 10.79 31.82 22.28
C THR A 858 9.81 30.66 22.15
N LEU A 859 9.37 30.13 23.29
CA LEU A 859 8.21 29.24 23.38
C LEU A 859 6.95 30.08 23.49
N TYR A 860 5.86 29.64 22.85
CA TYR A 860 4.58 30.36 22.88
C TYR A 860 3.52 29.51 23.56
N ASP A 861 2.79 30.14 24.47
CA ASP A 861 1.53 29.63 25.00
C ASP A 861 0.41 29.94 24.00
N TYR A 862 -0.56 29.03 23.91
CA TYR A 862 -1.79 29.24 23.14
C TYR A 862 -2.99 28.58 23.81
N ALA A 863 -4.18 29.03 23.45
CA ALA A 863 -5.44 28.43 23.83
C ALA A 863 -6.09 27.71 22.64
N LEU A 864 -6.84 26.64 22.94
CA LEU A 864 -7.71 25.97 21.97
C LEU A 864 -9.15 26.20 22.41
N SER A 865 -9.90 26.93 21.60
CA SER A 865 -11.22 27.49 21.97
C SER A 865 -12.40 26.69 21.44
N TYR A 866 -12.24 26.04 20.28
CA TYR A 866 -13.27 25.20 19.65
C TYR A 866 -12.65 23.96 19.01
N LEU A 867 -13.34 22.83 19.12
CA LEU A 867 -13.13 21.65 18.27
C LEU A 867 -14.17 21.72 17.16
N VAL A 868 -13.73 21.82 15.91
CA VAL A 868 -14.58 21.93 14.72
C VAL A 868 -14.36 20.72 13.81
N TRP A 869 -15.42 20.18 13.23
CA TRP A 869 -15.31 19.06 12.29
C TRP A 869 -16.46 19.03 11.29
N ASP A 870 -16.22 18.36 10.16
CA ASP A 870 -17.21 18.02 9.15
C ASP A 870 -17.12 16.51 8.85
N ASP A 871 -17.65 16.02 7.74
CA ASP A 871 -17.58 14.60 7.35
C ASP A 871 -16.24 14.20 6.70
N ARG A 872 -15.22 15.08 6.74
CA ARG A 872 -13.93 14.91 6.06
C ARG A 872 -12.73 15.18 6.96
N MET A 873 -12.83 16.11 7.90
CA MET A 873 -11.72 16.55 8.73
C MET A 873 -12.17 17.14 10.06
N MET A 874 -11.25 17.16 11.01
CA MET A 874 -11.42 17.75 12.33
C MET A 874 -10.23 18.67 12.62
N ALA A 875 -10.49 19.80 13.27
CA ALA A 875 -9.48 20.79 13.64
C ALA A 875 -9.82 21.50 14.95
N PHE A 876 -8.81 22.02 15.63
CA PHE A 876 -8.98 23.00 16.68
C PHE A 876 -8.89 24.42 16.14
N MET A 877 -9.70 25.33 16.67
CA MET A 877 -9.47 26.77 16.57
C MET A 877 -8.39 27.16 17.61
N LEU A 878 -7.33 27.84 17.16
CA LEU A 878 -6.24 28.30 18.00
C LEU A 878 -6.35 29.81 18.25
N ASP A 879 -6.26 30.22 19.51
CA ASP A 879 -6.31 31.60 19.97
C ASP A 879 -5.22 31.89 21.02
N ASP A 880 -5.18 33.13 21.52
CA ASP A 880 -4.30 33.59 22.61
C ASP A 880 -2.81 33.22 22.44
N LEU A 881 -2.26 33.48 21.25
CA LEU A 881 -0.86 33.19 20.95
C LEU A 881 0.08 34.23 21.61
N GLU A 882 0.64 33.86 22.75
CA GLU A 882 1.46 34.74 23.60
C GLU A 882 2.84 34.11 23.88
N PRO A 883 3.92 34.91 24.00
CA PRO A 883 5.19 34.40 24.51
C PRO A 883 5.00 33.76 25.89
N ALA A 884 5.47 32.53 26.07
CA ALA A 884 5.39 31.84 27.35
C ALA A 884 6.23 32.59 28.40
N SER A 885 5.68 32.78 29.60
CA SER A 885 6.40 33.42 30.70
C SER A 885 7.62 32.58 31.07
N ALA A 886 8.83 33.12 30.89
CA ALA A 886 10.06 32.41 31.23
C ALA A 886 10.05 32.02 32.72
N SER A 887 10.06 30.72 33.02
CA SER A 887 10.32 30.25 34.37
C SER A 887 11.78 30.57 34.71
N SER A 888 11.98 31.58 35.56
CA SER A 888 13.18 31.82 36.38
C SER A 888 14.52 32.13 35.69
N THR A 889 14.57 33.01 34.68
CA THR A 889 15.76 33.86 34.45
C THR A 889 15.36 35.23 33.91
N GLU A 890 15.88 36.27 34.56
CA GLU A 890 15.61 37.71 34.43
C GLU A 890 15.86 38.29 33.02
N ARG A 891 14.89 38.22 32.11
CA ARG A 891 14.86 39.13 30.95
C ARG A 891 13.44 39.70 30.74
N PRO A 892 13.30 41.02 30.53
CA PRO A 892 12.02 41.60 30.11
C PRO A 892 11.54 40.91 28.83
N ALA A 893 10.23 40.71 28.69
CA ALA A 893 9.66 40.25 27.42
C ALA A 893 10.06 41.23 26.32
N ASP A 894 10.89 40.78 25.38
CA ASP A 894 11.21 41.56 24.19
C ASP A 894 9.95 41.61 23.31
N ASP A 895 9.32 42.77 23.23
CA ASP A 895 8.11 42.97 22.42
C ASP A 895 8.33 42.59 20.94
N SER A 896 9.58 42.60 20.45
CA SER A 896 9.92 42.15 19.11
C SER A 896 9.71 40.65 18.87
N HIS A 897 9.53 39.85 19.94
CA HIS A 897 9.22 38.42 19.83
C HIS A 897 7.71 38.13 19.90
N HIS A 898 6.85 39.13 20.04
CA HIS A 898 5.42 38.92 20.24
C HIS A 898 4.65 38.71 18.91
N ILE A 899 4.81 37.54 18.29
CA ILE A 899 4.15 37.20 17.00
C ILE A 899 2.62 37.39 17.02
N GLY A 900 1.96 37.19 18.16
CA GLY A 900 0.52 37.41 18.29
C GLY A 900 0.04 38.83 17.98
N LYS A 901 0.89 39.84 18.24
CA LYS A 901 0.59 41.27 18.00
C LYS A 901 0.72 41.67 16.53
N VAL A 902 1.56 40.96 15.76
CA VAL A 902 1.87 41.27 14.36
C VAL A 902 1.20 40.34 13.35
N LEU A 903 0.32 39.43 13.80
CA LEU A 903 -0.44 38.52 12.94
C LEU A 903 -1.32 39.31 11.94
N PRO A 904 -1.19 39.06 10.62
CA PRO A 904 -2.10 39.62 9.63
C PRO A 904 -3.56 39.21 9.92
N PRO A 905 -4.56 40.08 9.67
CA PRO A 905 -5.97 39.77 9.94
C PRO A 905 -6.45 38.48 9.28
N THR A 906 -6.02 38.23 8.05
CA THR A 906 -6.29 36.99 7.29
C THR A 906 -5.71 35.76 7.97
N ALA A 907 -4.45 35.84 8.41
CA ALA A 907 -3.78 34.76 9.15
C ALA A 907 -4.47 34.51 10.49
N ARG A 908 -4.85 35.57 11.22
CA ARG A 908 -5.61 35.47 12.48
C ARG A 908 -6.94 34.74 12.27
N ARG A 909 -7.64 34.98 11.16
CA ARG A 909 -8.89 34.27 10.82
C ARG A 909 -8.69 32.78 10.52
N ASP A 910 -7.50 32.42 10.06
CA ASP A 910 -7.18 31.07 9.62
C ASP A 910 -6.41 30.27 10.68
N LEU A 911 -6.15 30.78 11.89
CA LEU A 911 -5.40 30.04 12.92
C LEU A 911 -6.17 28.80 13.37
N HIS A 912 -5.64 27.63 12.99
CA HIS A 912 -6.21 26.32 13.27
C HIS A 912 -5.14 25.25 13.40
N VAL A 913 -5.49 24.15 14.05
CA VAL A 913 -4.67 22.94 14.14
C VAL A 913 -5.48 21.77 13.58
N THR A 914 -5.06 21.17 12.48
CA THR A 914 -5.76 19.98 11.97
C THR A 914 -5.53 18.78 12.89
N VAL A 915 -6.61 18.25 13.47
CA VAL A 915 -6.60 17.03 14.30
C VAL A 915 -6.40 15.79 13.43
N GLY A 916 -7.09 15.70 12.30
CA GLY A 916 -6.94 14.61 11.34
C GLY A 916 -7.90 14.70 10.16
N THR A 917 -7.67 13.88 9.14
CA THR A 917 -8.50 13.81 7.93
C THR A 917 -8.88 12.38 7.58
N VAL A 918 -10.14 12.12 7.20
CA VAL A 918 -10.65 10.74 6.99
C VAL A 918 -9.90 9.95 5.92
N SER A 919 -9.21 10.61 4.99
CA SER A 919 -8.39 9.96 3.97
C SER A 919 -7.19 10.82 3.56
N GLN A 920 -6.18 10.20 2.92
CA GLN A 920 -5.00 10.90 2.38
C GLN A 920 -5.33 11.88 1.25
N GLU A 921 -6.50 11.75 0.64
CA GLU A 921 -6.95 12.62 -0.45
C GLU A 921 -7.47 13.97 0.06
N VAL A 922 -7.87 14.05 1.34
CA VAL A 922 -8.32 15.32 1.95
C VAL A 922 -7.10 16.13 2.34
N ASN A 923 -6.94 17.30 1.73
CA ASN A 923 -5.85 18.20 2.04
C ASN A 923 -6.08 18.83 3.43
N PRO A 924 -5.19 18.63 4.42
CA PRO A 924 -5.33 19.21 5.77
C PRO A 924 -5.54 20.72 5.77
N PHE A 925 -4.99 21.41 4.78
CA PHE A 925 -5.15 22.86 4.60
C PHE A 925 -6.60 23.31 4.44
N GLU A 926 -7.51 22.44 3.99
CA GLU A 926 -8.94 22.75 3.89
C GLU A 926 -9.59 22.99 5.26
N SER A 927 -9.00 22.48 6.35
CA SER A 927 -9.58 22.60 7.69
C SER A 927 -9.64 24.03 8.22
N ARG A 928 -8.87 24.97 7.63
CA ARG A 928 -9.01 26.42 7.88
C ARG A 928 -10.42 26.94 7.57
N LEU A 929 -11.11 26.33 6.59
CA LEU A 929 -12.44 26.76 6.17
C LEU A 929 -13.49 26.50 7.26
N LEU A 930 -13.31 25.41 8.05
CA LEU A 930 -14.17 25.10 9.19
C LEU A 930 -14.08 26.20 10.25
N VAL A 931 -12.85 26.57 10.60
CA VAL A 931 -12.56 27.58 11.64
C VAL A 931 -12.97 28.97 11.17
N ARG A 932 -12.71 29.30 9.89
CA ARG A 932 -13.08 30.59 9.29
C ARG A 932 -14.58 30.86 9.38
N GLN A 933 -15.43 29.86 9.11
CA GLN A 933 -16.87 30.02 9.22
C GLN A 933 -17.29 30.45 10.64
N LEU A 934 -16.70 29.88 11.69
CA LEU A 934 -16.99 30.29 13.07
C LEU A 934 -16.46 31.71 13.33
N ARG A 935 -15.23 32.04 12.92
CA ARG A 935 -14.70 33.40 13.14
C ARG A 935 -15.51 34.47 12.42
N ASP A 936 -15.98 34.20 11.20
CA ASP A 936 -16.82 35.14 10.44
C ASP A 936 -18.19 35.37 11.11
N LYS A 937 -18.71 34.38 11.85
CA LYS A 937 -19.90 34.55 12.71
C LYS A 937 -19.59 35.44 13.91
N MET A 938 -18.48 35.19 14.60
CA MET A 938 -18.05 36.01 15.75
C MET A 938 -17.82 37.48 15.36
N GLU A 939 -17.17 37.73 14.21
CA GLU A 939 -16.92 39.09 13.72
C GLU A 939 -18.21 39.84 13.35
N ARG A 940 -19.27 39.12 12.95
CA ARG A 940 -20.61 39.69 12.72
C ARG A 940 -21.41 39.90 14.01
N GLY A 941 -20.83 39.58 15.17
CA GLY A 941 -21.48 39.69 16.47
C GLY A 941 -22.50 38.58 16.76
N GLU A 942 -22.47 37.48 16.01
CA GLU A 942 -23.34 36.33 16.27
C GLU A 942 -22.84 35.55 17.50
N GLU A 943 -23.75 35.16 18.39
CA GLU A 943 -23.41 34.34 19.55
C GLU A 943 -23.15 32.89 19.14
N ILE A 944 -21.95 32.38 19.44
CA ILE A 944 -21.58 30.98 19.19
C ILE A 944 -21.82 30.17 20.46
N GLY A 945 -22.86 29.32 20.43
CA GLY A 945 -23.20 28.42 21.52
C GLY A 945 -22.13 27.36 21.81
N GLU A 946 -22.28 26.65 22.94
CA GLU A 946 -21.35 25.60 23.38
C GLU A 946 -21.20 24.43 22.38
N SER A 947 -22.22 24.19 21.56
CA SER A 947 -22.14 23.32 20.39
C SER A 947 -23.09 23.82 19.31
N GLY A 948 -22.88 23.42 18.07
CA GLY A 948 -23.78 23.80 16.98
C GLY A 948 -23.40 23.24 15.62
N GLU A 949 -24.22 23.57 14.63
CA GLU A 949 -24.03 23.24 13.22
C GLU A 949 -24.00 24.50 12.36
N GLY A 950 -23.22 24.46 11.28
CA GLY A 950 -23.05 25.52 10.30
C GLY A 950 -23.27 24.99 8.89
N GLU A 951 -23.02 25.86 7.91
CA GLU A 951 -23.16 25.52 6.50
C GLU A 951 -21.97 24.69 6.02
N GLN A 952 -22.16 23.96 4.93
CA GLN A 952 -21.07 23.22 4.29
C GLN A 952 -20.04 24.19 3.69
N VAL A 953 -18.76 23.96 3.99
CA VAL A 953 -17.65 24.83 3.51
C VAL A 953 -16.80 24.21 2.40
N ALA A 954 -16.97 22.91 2.13
CA ALA A 954 -16.23 22.21 1.08
C ALA A 954 -17.08 21.07 0.49
N ASP A 955 -16.88 20.75 -0.80
CA ASP A 955 -17.67 19.74 -1.50
C ASP A 955 -17.55 18.34 -0.89
N GLY A 956 -18.70 17.77 -0.55
CA GLY A 956 -18.81 16.50 0.17
C GLY A 956 -18.38 16.57 1.63
N GLY A 957 -18.12 17.75 2.21
CA GLY A 957 -17.81 17.94 3.63
C GLY A 957 -19.01 17.82 4.56
N GLY A 958 -20.23 18.01 4.06
CA GLY A 958 -21.42 18.09 4.92
C GLY A 958 -21.40 19.34 5.79
N LYS A 959 -22.28 19.39 6.80
CA LYS A 959 -22.36 20.55 7.71
C LYS A 959 -21.13 20.62 8.63
N VAL A 960 -20.64 21.83 8.85
CA VAL A 960 -19.66 22.10 9.90
C VAL A 960 -20.32 21.93 11.26
N ARG A 961 -19.65 21.24 12.17
CA ARG A 961 -20.07 21.03 13.56
C ARG A 961 -18.98 21.53 14.48
N TRP A 962 -19.36 21.98 15.67
CA TRP A 962 -18.39 22.43 16.67
C TRP A 962 -18.78 22.12 18.10
N LEU A 963 -17.75 22.10 18.94
CA LEU A 963 -17.82 22.08 20.40
C LEU A 963 -16.92 23.18 20.94
N ARG A 964 -17.44 24.01 21.85
CA ARG A 964 -16.66 24.98 22.60
C ARG A 964 -15.80 24.26 23.63
N ILE A 965 -14.56 24.69 23.77
CA ILE A 965 -13.58 24.14 24.69
C ILE A 965 -13.27 25.20 25.75
N GLN A 966 -13.21 24.79 27.01
CA GLN A 966 -12.83 25.67 28.11
C GLN A 966 -11.50 25.19 28.72
N GLY A 967 -10.54 26.11 28.86
CA GLY A 967 -9.32 25.91 29.63
C GLY A 967 -8.26 24.98 29.01
N LEU A 968 -8.40 24.59 27.74
CA LEU A 968 -7.38 23.78 27.06
C LEU A 968 -6.28 24.70 26.51
N ARG A 969 -5.08 24.60 27.09
CA ARG A 969 -3.90 25.36 26.69
C ARG A 969 -2.76 24.43 26.32
N GLY A 970 -1.88 24.91 25.46
CA GLY A 970 -0.68 24.19 25.04
C GLY A 970 0.48 25.12 24.77
N GLN A 971 1.62 24.52 24.46
CA GLN A 971 2.85 25.23 24.12
C GLN A 971 3.35 24.82 22.74
N GLY A 972 4.04 25.73 22.06
CA GLY A 972 4.63 25.48 20.76
C GLY A 972 5.84 26.36 20.47
N ARG A 973 6.71 25.90 19.57
CA ARG A 973 7.92 26.61 19.16
C ARG A 973 7.82 26.99 17.68
N LEU A 974 8.24 28.20 17.35
CA LEU A 974 8.33 28.64 15.95
C LEU A 974 9.36 27.80 15.18
N ARG A 975 9.11 27.55 13.89
CA ARG A 975 10.06 26.91 12.98
C ARG A 975 9.90 27.37 11.54
N ALA A 976 11.02 27.48 10.84
CA ALA A 976 11.08 27.64 9.39
C ALA A 976 10.84 26.29 8.67
N MET A 977 10.00 26.30 7.64
CA MET A 977 9.62 25.12 6.87
C MET A 977 9.91 25.33 5.38
N GLY A 978 10.54 24.35 4.71
CA GLY A 978 11.04 24.47 3.33
C GLY A 978 10.64 23.37 2.35
#